data_AF-A0A7C7EQU3-F1
#
_entry.id   AF-A0A7C7EQU3-F1
#
_cell.length_a   1.000
_cell.length_b   1.000
_cell.length_c   1.000
_cell.angle_alpha   90.00
_cell.angle_beta   90.00
_cell.angle_gamma   90.00
#
_symmetry.space_group_name_H-M   'P 1'
#
loop_
_entity.id
_entity.type
_entity.pdbx_description
1 polymer ?
#
loop_
_entity_poly.entity_id
_entity_poly.type
_entity_poly.pdbx_seq_one_letter_code
_entity_poly.pdbx_strand_id
1 'polypeptide(L)'
;MRKVFNLTILVLILVVNSLVAAPHSFLPIEATQPDGSRINIYASGDEFHNWLHDGDNYTIVRDDSGAYVYAMQERGSLVPSGLLVGRDSPNMRSIEPGLNLSEAEIKTKYDRYAQMRDYSNGRSPHVGQFNNVVIFIKFADSPDFSAPFGYYQQIFNASEEGANSMKNYFQAASYGLLNVDSFYYPEPNGDLVVAYTDSYPRSYFQPYSYSNPNGYSGDDQRTQREQEMLVRAVNGVSSQIPTTLVIDGDNDGYVDNVCFIIQGQPDGWAELLWPHRWVLYAASAYIHGKQVWDFNFQLETSLGSSGASVLAHEMFHSLGAPDLYRYYDNTIDPIGRWDLMAGNQNPPQHMSVWMKYRYGEWIDSVPTITESGTYTLHPVASSSTNNIYRISSWRTGEHYVLEYRKPHGMYDGNLPGSGLLVYRLDSRENGNANGPPDELYIYRPGGTNTVNGSLNQAAFSQQSGRTEISEATQPNGFLGNGSAGGLNVFDIGEAGDTISFKVKISTIQLTSPHGGEVWFSGSNKEITWASRYTTGTVKLEYSSDGGENWTEIATNVHNTGSYMWNNIPQVNNSQAMHIRITQIATGQSDSNYYPFTIIDELISPEAVFPEDGATGVPTNPRVTWQAVPGAIGYHFQLAADSDFLCNLVNYDGLGANFYQVNRLSAHTTYYWRVAAVAPEMGHGPFTNTFTFTTGEATELPLAPRLIAPAHMSSDVGIPVTFNWTRSEIATGYKLQISTNSYFSGEVDVYDDVPDIFFTVSDLVPQTNYYWRVAAKNSVGYSNYSPIYRFKAGEITDNDDPHAPVLTNALQANFPNPFKQSTSIPVSVKHRDQTLSVKVFNLRGQLVRTLHQGLPAGNNLTLKWDGRDDQGRQISEGIYFCRMESGDFVETRKVLFMR
;
A
#
# COMPACT_ATOMS: atom_id res chain seq x y z
N MET A 1 28.90 35.74 -40.49
CA MET A 1 29.93 34.68 -40.45
C MET A 1 29.46 33.64 -39.43
N ARG A 2 28.87 32.49 -39.87
CA ARG A 2 29.43 31.10 -39.84
C ARG A 2 29.86 30.67 -38.42
N LYS A 3 29.40 29.60 -37.75
CA LYS A 3 28.90 28.23 -38.10
C LYS A 3 27.94 27.74 -36.97
N VAL A 4 26.81 27.06 -37.19
CA VAL A 4 26.57 25.61 -37.44
C VAL A 4 27.28 24.65 -36.46
N PHE A 5 26.50 23.94 -35.63
CA PHE A 5 26.65 22.50 -35.36
C PHE A 5 25.30 21.86 -34.95
N ASN A 6 24.92 20.81 -35.69
CA ASN A 6 23.85 19.86 -35.39
C ASN A 6 24.34 18.83 -34.35
N LEU A 7 23.45 18.31 -33.49
CA LEU A 7 23.29 16.85 -33.38
C LEU A 7 21.92 16.49 -32.75
N THR A 8 21.16 15.73 -33.51
CA THR A 8 19.94 15.00 -33.18
C THR A 8 20.24 13.90 -32.17
N ILE A 9 19.48 13.78 -31.07
CA ILE A 9 19.21 12.49 -30.42
C ILE A 9 17.73 12.46 -30.04
N LEU A 10 17.02 11.57 -30.72
CA LEU A 10 15.69 11.08 -30.40
C LEU A 10 15.86 10.10 -29.23
N VAL A 11 15.22 10.33 -28.07
CA VAL A 11 15.03 9.28 -27.06
C VAL A 11 13.54 9.16 -26.82
N LEU A 12 12.95 8.12 -27.42
CA LEU A 12 11.70 7.52 -26.97
C LEU A 12 11.95 7.00 -25.55
N ILE A 13 11.28 7.55 -24.53
CA ILE A 13 11.15 6.86 -23.24
C ILE A 13 9.70 6.39 -23.15
N LEU A 14 9.51 5.16 -23.62
CA LEU A 14 8.38 4.31 -23.26
C LEU A 14 8.50 4.03 -21.74
N VAL A 15 7.67 4.68 -20.93
CA VAL A 15 7.50 4.29 -19.53
C VAL A 15 6.57 3.07 -19.51
N VAL A 16 7.18 1.89 -19.57
CA VAL A 16 6.53 0.62 -19.24
C VAL A 16 6.46 0.55 -17.71
N ASN A 17 5.30 0.86 -17.15
CA ASN A 17 4.97 0.47 -15.77
C ASN A 17 4.27 -0.88 -15.82
N SER A 18 4.94 -1.92 -15.35
CA SER A 18 4.41 -3.19 -14.81
C SER A 18 5.66 -4.06 -14.50
N LEU A 19 5.80 -4.86 -13.43
CA LEU A 19 4.91 -5.89 -12.87
C LEU A 19 5.37 -6.32 -11.46
N VAL A 20 4.50 -7.08 -10.80
CA VAL A 20 4.57 -7.61 -9.44
C VAL A 20 5.11 -9.06 -9.41
N ALA A 21 6.10 -9.31 -8.53
CA ALA A 21 6.43 -10.50 -7.71
C ALA A 21 6.47 -11.94 -8.29
N ALA A 22 6.97 -12.87 -7.46
CA ALA A 22 6.73 -14.33 -7.49
C ALA A 22 5.48 -14.64 -6.64
N PRO A 23 4.63 -15.64 -6.96
CA PRO A 23 4.34 -16.23 -8.28
C PRO A 23 4.27 -15.17 -9.37
N HIS A 24 4.71 -15.50 -10.59
CA HIS A 24 4.56 -14.56 -11.69
C HIS A 24 3.08 -14.20 -11.78
N SER A 25 2.81 -12.90 -11.76
CA SER A 25 1.46 -12.38 -11.92
C SER A 25 1.45 -11.45 -13.12
N PHE A 26 0.48 -11.66 -14.00
CA PHE A 26 0.32 -10.88 -15.23
C PHE A 26 1.59 -10.86 -16.11
N LEU A 27 2.30 -11.98 -16.25
CA LEU A 27 3.43 -12.08 -17.17
C LEU A 27 2.90 -11.93 -18.61
N PRO A 28 3.25 -10.86 -19.36
CA PRO A 28 2.67 -10.61 -20.66
C PRO A 28 3.13 -11.66 -21.65
N ILE A 29 2.19 -12.27 -22.36
CA ILE A 29 2.45 -13.24 -23.42
C ILE A 29 1.95 -12.66 -24.73
N GLU A 30 2.87 -12.48 -25.68
CA GLU A 30 2.49 -12.22 -27.06
C GLU A 30 1.90 -13.50 -27.67
N ALA A 31 0.57 -13.53 -27.83
CA ALA A 31 -0.14 -14.64 -28.44
C ALA A 31 -0.83 -14.21 -29.74
N THR A 32 -0.96 -15.17 -30.66
CA THR A 32 -1.67 -14.99 -31.93
C THR A 32 -2.70 -16.10 -32.08
N GLN A 33 -3.93 -15.73 -32.47
CA GLN A 33 -4.98 -16.67 -32.80
C GLN A 33 -4.67 -17.43 -34.11
N PRO A 34 -5.30 -18.59 -34.37
CA PRO A 34 -5.09 -19.34 -35.62
C PRO A 34 -5.37 -18.54 -36.90
N ASP A 35 -6.16 -17.47 -36.84
CA ASP A 35 -6.46 -16.57 -37.96
C ASP A 35 -5.40 -15.47 -38.18
N GLY A 36 -4.35 -15.44 -37.35
CA GLY A 36 -3.27 -14.45 -37.41
C GLY A 36 -3.54 -13.17 -36.61
N SER A 37 -4.68 -13.02 -35.94
CA SER A 37 -4.94 -11.88 -35.07
C SER A 37 -4.11 -11.95 -33.79
N ARG A 38 -3.53 -10.81 -33.37
CA ARG A 38 -2.76 -10.71 -32.12
C ARG A 38 -3.71 -10.51 -30.94
N ILE A 39 -3.40 -11.18 -29.84
CA ILE A 39 -4.13 -11.07 -28.59
C ILE A 39 -3.16 -10.78 -27.45
N ASN A 40 -3.57 -9.89 -26.54
CA ASN A 40 -2.83 -9.60 -25.33
C ASN A 40 -3.37 -10.51 -24.23
N ILE A 41 -2.53 -11.45 -23.80
CA ILE A 41 -2.86 -12.34 -22.69
C ILE A 41 -1.71 -12.33 -21.71
N TYR A 42 -1.96 -12.86 -20.53
CA TYR A 42 -1.02 -12.93 -19.45
C TYR A 42 -0.97 -14.34 -18.88
N ALA A 43 0.18 -14.76 -18.37
CA ALA A 43 0.26 -15.93 -17.52
C ALA A 43 0.47 -15.52 -16.07
N SER A 44 -0.18 -16.24 -15.16
CA SER A 44 0.07 -16.17 -13.73
C SER A 44 0.28 -17.56 -13.14
N GLY A 45 1.09 -17.68 -12.09
CA GLY A 45 1.32 -18.95 -11.40
C GLY A 45 2.73 -19.13 -10.83
N ASP A 46 2.97 -20.33 -10.31
CA ASP A 46 4.24 -20.78 -9.76
C ASP A 46 4.78 -22.01 -10.51
N GLU A 47 5.82 -22.64 -9.95
CA GLU A 47 6.48 -23.83 -10.49
C GLU A 47 5.58 -25.08 -10.56
N PHE A 48 4.41 -25.09 -9.91
CA PHE A 48 3.52 -26.26 -9.85
C PHE A 48 2.22 -26.06 -10.61
N HIS A 49 1.74 -24.82 -10.68
CA HIS A 49 0.51 -24.48 -11.38
C HIS A 49 0.55 -23.06 -11.93
N ASN A 50 0.30 -22.95 -13.23
CA ASN A 50 0.10 -21.68 -13.91
C ASN A 50 -1.16 -21.71 -14.77
N TRP A 51 -1.72 -20.53 -15.04
CA TRP A 51 -2.87 -20.36 -15.92
C TRP A 51 -2.72 -19.10 -16.77
N LEU A 52 -3.37 -19.12 -17.94
CA LEU A 52 -3.51 -17.95 -18.79
C LEU A 52 -4.75 -17.17 -18.44
N HIS A 53 -4.68 -15.85 -18.55
CA HIS A 53 -5.82 -14.97 -18.41
C HIS A 53 -5.64 -13.68 -19.20
N ASP A 54 -6.70 -12.90 -19.38
CA ASP A 54 -6.61 -11.55 -19.94
C ASP A 54 -6.35 -10.48 -18.85
N GLY A 55 -6.39 -9.21 -19.22
CA GLY A 55 -6.13 -8.09 -18.31
C GLY A 55 -7.10 -7.96 -17.14
N ASP A 56 -8.28 -8.59 -17.25
CA ASP A 56 -9.33 -8.60 -16.23
C ASP A 56 -9.39 -9.93 -15.47
N ASN A 57 -8.36 -10.77 -15.61
CA ASN A 57 -8.21 -12.08 -14.98
C ASN A 57 -9.25 -13.12 -15.42
N TYR A 58 -9.81 -13.02 -16.63
CA TYR A 58 -10.62 -14.12 -17.18
C TYR A 58 -9.71 -15.22 -17.73
N THR A 59 -9.84 -16.41 -17.18
CA THR A 59 -9.00 -17.55 -17.52
C THR A 59 -9.19 -17.99 -18.96
N ILE A 60 -8.09 -18.36 -19.62
CA ILE A 60 -8.01 -18.69 -21.03
C ILE A 60 -7.56 -20.15 -21.17
N VAL A 61 -8.26 -20.90 -22.01
CA VAL A 61 -7.95 -22.28 -22.41
C VAL A 61 -7.73 -22.37 -23.93
N ARG A 62 -7.12 -23.45 -24.43
CA ARG A 62 -7.13 -23.76 -25.88
C ARG A 62 -8.23 -24.73 -26.23
N ASP A 63 -8.90 -24.49 -27.35
CA ASP A 63 -9.83 -25.46 -27.93
C ASP A 63 -9.13 -26.45 -28.88
N ASP A 64 -9.88 -27.43 -29.39
CA ASP A 64 -9.37 -28.48 -30.30
C ASP A 64 -8.80 -27.93 -31.61
N SER A 65 -9.16 -26.70 -32.00
CA SER A 65 -8.61 -26.01 -33.18
C SER A 65 -7.27 -25.31 -32.89
N GLY A 66 -6.86 -25.27 -31.63
CA GLY A 66 -5.69 -24.53 -31.14
C GLY A 66 -5.96 -23.05 -30.91
N ALA A 67 -7.22 -22.61 -30.91
CA ALA A 67 -7.58 -21.22 -30.66
C ALA A 67 -7.60 -20.90 -29.15
N TYR A 68 -7.22 -19.68 -28.80
CA TYR A 68 -7.32 -19.18 -27.43
C TYR A 68 -8.75 -18.75 -27.16
N VAL A 69 -9.41 -19.44 -26.24
CA VAL A 69 -10.79 -19.18 -25.85
C VAL A 69 -10.89 -19.01 -24.35
N TYR A 70 -11.89 -18.28 -23.87
CA TYR A 70 -12.14 -18.18 -22.44
C TYR A 70 -12.51 -19.55 -21.85
N ALA A 71 -12.07 -19.81 -20.63
CA ALA A 71 -12.35 -21.02 -19.87
C ALA A 71 -13.73 -20.93 -19.22
N MET A 72 -14.42 -22.07 -19.11
CA MET A 72 -15.58 -22.21 -18.22
C MET A 72 -15.39 -23.46 -17.36
N GLN A 73 -16.10 -23.53 -16.24
CA GLN A 73 -15.97 -24.66 -15.33
C GLN A 73 -17.06 -25.70 -15.60
N GLU A 74 -16.67 -26.95 -15.83
CA GLU A 74 -17.58 -28.08 -15.98
C GLU A 74 -17.13 -29.22 -15.08
N ARG A 75 -17.99 -29.60 -14.11
CA ARG A 75 -17.72 -30.69 -13.13
C ARG A 75 -16.39 -30.54 -12.36
N GLY A 76 -15.94 -29.31 -12.13
CA GLY A 76 -14.73 -28.99 -11.36
C GLY A 76 -13.50 -28.72 -12.22
N SER A 77 -13.50 -29.10 -13.50
CA SER A 77 -12.37 -28.89 -14.41
C SER A 77 -12.62 -27.70 -15.36
N LEU A 78 -11.53 -27.08 -15.83
CA LEU A 78 -11.58 -26.01 -16.83
C LEU A 78 -11.77 -26.61 -18.23
N VAL A 79 -12.77 -26.13 -18.96
CA VAL A 79 -13.08 -26.55 -20.34
C VAL A 79 -13.23 -25.34 -21.27
N PRO A 80 -12.97 -25.51 -22.59
CA PRO A 80 -13.17 -24.46 -23.60
C PRO A 80 -14.61 -23.94 -23.66
N SER A 81 -14.82 -22.63 -23.47
CA SER A 81 -16.16 -22.02 -23.63
C SER A 81 -16.58 -21.81 -25.09
N GLY A 82 -15.60 -21.81 -26.01
CA GLY A 82 -15.77 -21.44 -27.41
C GLY A 82 -15.83 -19.93 -27.69
N LEU A 83 -15.63 -19.08 -26.67
CA LEU A 83 -15.54 -17.62 -26.83
C LEU A 83 -14.09 -17.22 -27.11
N LEU A 84 -13.81 -16.68 -28.29
CA LEU A 84 -12.46 -16.32 -28.71
C LEU A 84 -11.94 -15.09 -27.97
N VAL A 85 -10.76 -15.23 -27.36
CA VAL A 85 -10.06 -14.14 -26.69
C VAL A 85 -9.71 -13.03 -27.68
N GLY A 86 -9.92 -11.78 -27.29
CA GLY A 86 -9.67 -10.59 -28.13
C GLY A 86 -10.77 -10.29 -29.15
N ARG A 87 -11.82 -11.12 -29.23
CA ARG A 87 -12.98 -10.91 -30.13
C ARG A 87 -14.31 -10.98 -29.38
N ASP A 88 -14.48 -12.01 -28.56
CA ASP A 88 -15.72 -12.34 -27.89
C ASP A 88 -15.63 -11.89 -26.41
N SER A 89 -16.76 -11.55 -25.78
CA SER A 89 -16.79 -11.13 -24.36
C SER A 89 -17.13 -12.30 -23.44
N PRO A 90 -16.38 -12.53 -22.34
CA PRO A 90 -16.67 -13.57 -21.34
C PRO A 90 -18.09 -13.49 -20.76
N ASN A 91 -18.62 -12.27 -20.66
CA ASN A 91 -19.97 -11.98 -20.16
C ASN A 91 -21.08 -12.67 -20.97
N MET A 92 -20.83 -13.04 -22.23
CA MET A 92 -21.80 -13.75 -23.07
C MET A 92 -22.17 -15.14 -22.54
N ARG A 93 -21.34 -15.71 -21.66
CA ARG A 93 -21.60 -16.99 -20.99
C ARG A 93 -21.59 -16.90 -19.47
N SER A 94 -21.64 -15.70 -18.90
CA SER A 94 -21.53 -15.49 -17.46
C SER A 94 -20.30 -16.18 -16.85
N ILE A 95 -19.19 -16.14 -17.59
CA ILE A 95 -17.90 -16.61 -17.08
C ILE A 95 -17.44 -15.59 -16.05
N GLU A 96 -17.07 -16.04 -14.87
CA GLU A 96 -16.52 -15.18 -13.82
C GLU A 96 -14.99 -15.07 -13.98
N PRO A 97 -14.38 -13.93 -13.62
CA PRO A 97 -12.92 -13.81 -13.58
C PRO A 97 -12.33 -14.67 -12.46
N GLY A 98 -11.10 -15.13 -12.62
CA GLY A 98 -10.34 -15.89 -11.63
C GLY A 98 -10.68 -17.39 -11.56
N LEU A 99 -11.38 -17.95 -12.56
CA LEU A 99 -11.60 -19.40 -12.65
C LEU A 99 -10.26 -20.14 -12.69
N ASN A 100 -10.06 -21.12 -11.80
CA ASN A 100 -8.82 -21.88 -11.76
C ASN A 100 -9.09 -23.38 -11.54
N LEU A 101 -8.05 -24.20 -11.59
CA LEU A 101 -8.14 -25.60 -11.14
C LEU A 101 -8.65 -25.63 -9.69
N SER A 102 -9.35 -26.71 -9.34
CA SER A 102 -9.81 -26.88 -7.97
C SER A 102 -8.61 -27.03 -7.01
N GLU A 103 -8.77 -26.58 -5.77
CA GLU A 103 -7.74 -26.72 -4.73
C GLU A 103 -7.29 -28.19 -4.57
N ALA A 104 -8.21 -29.14 -4.74
CA ALA A 104 -7.91 -30.57 -4.71
C ALA A 104 -7.01 -31.05 -5.87
N GLU A 105 -7.25 -30.55 -7.09
CA GLU A 105 -6.41 -30.87 -8.26
C GLU A 105 -5.02 -30.23 -8.13
N ILE A 106 -4.97 -28.98 -7.67
CA ILE A 106 -3.72 -28.26 -7.36
C ILE A 106 -2.94 -29.04 -6.29
N LYS A 107 -3.55 -29.36 -5.14
CA LYS A 107 -2.93 -30.15 -4.06
C LYS A 107 -2.43 -31.52 -4.54
N THR A 108 -3.16 -32.19 -5.42
CA THR A 108 -2.73 -33.49 -5.99
C THR A 108 -1.44 -33.37 -6.80
N LYS A 109 -1.22 -32.23 -7.49
CA LYS A 109 0.06 -31.94 -8.15
C LYS A 109 1.20 -31.77 -7.13
N TYR A 110 0.97 -31.03 -6.03
CA TYR A 110 1.97 -30.86 -4.96
C TYR A 110 2.33 -32.16 -4.24
N ASP A 111 1.32 -32.93 -3.80
CA ASP A 111 1.51 -34.17 -3.03
C ASP A 111 2.37 -35.19 -3.80
N ARG A 112 2.32 -35.18 -5.14
CA ARG A 112 3.09 -36.08 -6.01
C ARG A 112 4.61 -35.88 -5.86
N TYR A 113 5.05 -34.68 -5.51
CA TYR A 113 6.47 -34.30 -5.52
C TYR A 113 7.03 -33.98 -4.13
N ALA A 114 6.18 -33.94 -3.10
CA ALA A 114 6.56 -33.62 -1.72
C ALA A 114 7.67 -34.53 -1.13
N GLN A 115 7.80 -35.78 -1.61
CA GLN A 115 8.84 -36.72 -1.15
C GLN A 115 10.17 -36.61 -1.91
N MET A 116 10.23 -35.86 -3.02
CA MET A 116 11.42 -35.76 -3.86
C MET A 116 12.33 -34.59 -3.47
N ARG A 117 11.87 -33.70 -2.58
CA ARG A 117 12.60 -32.49 -2.20
C ARG A 117 13.24 -32.66 -0.82
N ASP A 118 14.57 -32.82 -0.79
CA ASP A 118 15.36 -32.74 0.43
C ASP A 118 15.87 -31.31 0.60
N TYR A 119 15.23 -30.55 1.49
CA TYR A 119 15.64 -29.19 1.86
C TYR A 119 16.49 -29.15 3.12
N SER A 120 16.77 -30.32 3.72
CA SER A 120 17.52 -30.41 4.98
C SER A 120 19.03 -30.37 4.78
N ASN A 121 19.50 -30.60 3.54
CA ASN A 121 20.90 -30.52 3.13
C ASN A 121 20.97 -29.93 1.72
N GLY A 122 21.10 -28.60 1.59
CA GLY A 122 21.48 -28.00 0.31
C GLY A 122 22.76 -28.65 -0.19
N ARG A 123 22.76 -29.11 -1.45
CA ARG A 123 23.89 -29.82 -2.10
C ARG A 123 24.82 -28.84 -2.81
N SER A 124 25.18 -27.81 -2.07
CA SER A 124 25.98 -26.71 -2.60
C SER A 124 26.65 -25.93 -1.47
N PRO A 125 27.79 -25.28 -1.72
CA PRO A 125 28.51 -24.53 -0.71
C PRO A 125 27.78 -23.23 -0.33
N HIS A 126 27.54 -23.03 0.97
CA HIS A 126 26.95 -21.80 1.51
C HIS A 126 27.94 -20.64 1.66
N VAL A 127 29.25 -20.92 1.61
CA VAL A 127 30.32 -19.93 1.76
C VAL A 127 31.44 -20.15 0.74
N GLY A 128 32.22 -19.11 0.48
CA GLY A 128 33.34 -19.13 -0.45
C GLY A 128 32.92 -18.91 -1.90
N GLN A 129 33.55 -19.64 -2.81
CA GLN A 129 33.32 -19.53 -4.24
C GLN A 129 32.24 -20.53 -4.69
N PHE A 130 31.19 -20.02 -5.31
CA PHE A 130 30.14 -20.78 -5.96
C PHE A 130 30.20 -20.56 -7.47
N ASN A 131 30.34 -21.63 -8.26
CA ASN A 131 30.42 -21.53 -9.72
C ASN A 131 29.15 -22.07 -10.36
N ASN A 132 28.25 -21.16 -10.74
CA ASN A 132 27.01 -21.46 -11.43
C ASN A 132 27.27 -21.77 -12.91
N VAL A 133 26.84 -22.94 -13.39
CA VAL A 133 26.96 -23.31 -14.82
C VAL A 133 25.69 -22.90 -15.56
N VAL A 134 25.79 -21.96 -16.49
CA VAL A 134 24.65 -21.48 -17.30
C VAL A 134 24.67 -22.15 -18.66
N ILE A 135 23.57 -22.80 -19.07
CA ILE A 135 23.44 -23.48 -20.36
C ILE A 135 22.31 -22.85 -21.17
N PHE A 136 22.64 -22.24 -22.31
CA PHE A 136 21.64 -21.70 -23.24
C PHE A 136 21.11 -22.80 -24.16
N ILE A 137 19.79 -22.91 -24.28
CA ILE A 137 19.10 -23.93 -25.09
C ILE A 137 18.13 -23.25 -26.04
N LYS A 138 18.12 -23.69 -27.30
CA LYS A 138 17.07 -23.38 -28.29
C LYS A 138 16.55 -24.66 -28.94
N PHE A 139 15.32 -24.60 -29.45
CA PHE A 139 14.71 -25.71 -30.19
C PHE A 139 15.16 -25.75 -31.65
N ALA A 140 14.93 -26.88 -32.34
CA ALA A 140 15.33 -27.07 -33.74
C ALA A 140 14.71 -26.04 -34.72
N ASP A 141 13.50 -25.57 -34.40
CA ASP A 141 12.72 -24.61 -35.17
C ASP A 141 12.71 -23.19 -34.56
N SER A 142 13.42 -22.99 -33.46
CA SER A 142 13.50 -21.71 -32.76
C SER A 142 14.48 -20.74 -33.42
N PRO A 143 14.19 -19.42 -33.36
CA PRO A 143 15.19 -18.42 -33.71
C PRO A 143 16.34 -18.40 -32.68
N ASP A 144 17.36 -17.60 -32.95
CA ASP A 144 18.38 -17.28 -31.95
C ASP A 144 17.80 -16.41 -30.82
N PHE A 145 18.52 -16.34 -29.69
CA PHE A 145 18.19 -15.44 -28.59
C PHE A 145 18.18 -13.98 -29.09
N SER A 146 17.16 -13.26 -28.66
CA SER A 146 16.88 -11.86 -28.97
C SER A 146 17.73 -10.88 -28.15
N ALA A 147 18.05 -11.21 -26.88
CA ALA A 147 18.87 -10.38 -26.02
C ALA A 147 20.38 -10.59 -26.28
N PRO A 148 21.20 -9.53 -26.27
CA PRO A 148 22.65 -9.66 -26.41
C PRO A 148 23.27 -10.37 -25.20
N PHE A 149 24.42 -11.01 -25.37
CA PHE A 149 25.11 -11.71 -24.29
C PHE A 149 25.49 -10.76 -23.14
N GLY A 150 25.86 -9.51 -23.43
CA GLY A 150 26.17 -8.49 -22.43
C GLY A 150 25.05 -8.21 -21.44
N TYR A 151 23.78 -8.41 -21.84
CA TYR A 151 22.65 -8.34 -20.93
C TYR A 151 22.68 -9.44 -19.87
N TYR A 152 22.94 -10.69 -20.28
CA TYR A 152 23.09 -11.81 -19.34
C TYR A 152 24.29 -11.62 -18.42
N GLN A 153 25.42 -11.18 -18.98
CA GLN A 153 26.61 -10.85 -18.19
C GLN A 153 26.31 -9.79 -17.11
N GLN A 154 25.48 -8.80 -17.43
CA GLN A 154 25.08 -7.76 -16.50
C GLN A 154 24.24 -8.31 -15.34
N ILE A 155 23.19 -9.10 -15.62
CA ILE A 155 22.26 -9.57 -14.57
C ILE A 155 22.81 -10.74 -13.73
N PHE A 156 23.76 -11.52 -14.25
CA PHE A 156 24.39 -12.61 -13.51
C PHE A 156 25.68 -12.16 -12.79
N ASN A 157 26.60 -11.50 -13.51
CA ASN A 157 28.00 -11.38 -13.12
C ASN A 157 28.51 -9.95 -12.90
N ALA A 158 27.72 -8.90 -13.17
CA ALA A 158 28.17 -7.53 -12.91
C ALA A 158 28.62 -7.39 -11.45
N SER A 159 29.76 -6.75 -11.24
CA SER A 159 30.41 -6.68 -9.91
C SER A 159 30.74 -5.26 -9.51
N GLU A 160 30.45 -4.28 -10.37
CA GLU A 160 30.55 -2.88 -10.02
C GLU A 160 29.54 -2.54 -8.92
N GLU A 161 29.94 -1.63 -8.02
CA GLU A 161 29.13 -1.20 -6.89
C GLU A 161 27.80 -0.63 -7.40
N GLY A 162 26.69 -1.11 -6.84
CA GLY A 162 25.34 -0.70 -7.23
C GLY A 162 24.78 -1.39 -8.48
N ALA A 163 25.50 -2.31 -9.13
CA ALA A 163 24.91 -3.14 -10.19
C ALA A 163 23.89 -4.14 -9.61
N ASN A 164 22.74 -4.23 -10.28
CA ASN A 164 21.67 -5.20 -10.01
C ASN A 164 22.02 -6.55 -10.66
N SER A 165 22.77 -7.38 -9.95
CA SER A 165 23.20 -8.68 -10.43
C SER A 165 23.05 -9.74 -9.34
N MET A 166 22.87 -11.00 -9.75
CA MET A 166 22.83 -12.13 -8.83
C MET A 166 24.11 -12.21 -7.99
N LYS A 167 25.27 -11.97 -8.61
CA LYS A 167 26.57 -11.90 -7.92
C LYS A 167 26.58 -10.86 -6.79
N ASN A 168 26.25 -9.61 -7.09
CA ASN A 168 26.22 -8.54 -6.08
C ASN A 168 25.14 -8.79 -5.02
N TYR A 169 24.00 -9.38 -5.41
CA TYR A 169 22.94 -9.73 -4.47
C TYR A 169 23.44 -10.70 -3.41
N PHE A 170 24.04 -11.83 -3.80
CA PHE A 170 24.53 -12.81 -2.82
C PHE A 170 25.70 -12.29 -2.02
N GLN A 171 26.62 -11.52 -2.61
CA GLN A 171 27.67 -10.84 -1.84
C GLN A 171 27.08 -9.93 -0.75
N ALA A 172 26.02 -9.18 -1.05
CA ALA A 172 25.35 -8.35 -0.06
C ALA A 172 24.56 -9.18 0.97
N ALA A 173 23.79 -10.17 0.50
CA ALA A 173 22.90 -10.98 1.33
C ALA A 173 23.65 -11.84 2.34
N SER A 174 24.80 -12.37 1.95
CA SER A 174 25.68 -13.21 2.75
C SER A 174 26.74 -12.43 3.53
N TYR A 175 26.71 -11.09 3.52
CA TYR A 175 27.72 -10.25 4.17
C TYR A 175 29.15 -10.53 3.68
N GLY A 176 29.30 -10.81 2.38
CA GLY A 176 30.57 -11.11 1.72
C GLY A 176 31.06 -12.55 1.87
N LEU A 177 30.30 -13.42 2.55
CA LEU A 177 30.68 -14.83 2.75
C LEU A 177 30.54 -15.70 1.49
N LEU A 178 29.64 -15.39 0.56
CA LEU A 178 29.39 -16.16 -0.66
C LEU A 178 29.63 -15.29 -1.89
N ASN A 179 30.46 -15.79 -2.80
CA ASN A 179 30.68 -15.20 -4.11
C ASN A 179 30.12 -16.14 -5.18
N VAL A 180 29.17 -15.66 -5.98
CA VAL A 180 28.54 -16.45 -7.05
C VAL A 180 29.00 -15.94 -8.40
N ASP A 181 29.72 -16.78 -9.15
CA ASP A 181 30.13 -16.51 -10.53
C ASP A 181 29.44 -17.46 -11.49
N SER A 182 28.96 -16.92 -12.61
CA SER A 182 28.25 -17.68 -13.64
C SER A 182 29.09 -17.87 -14.90
N PHE A 183 29.14 -19.11 -15.41
CA PHE A 183 29.93 -19.52 -16.57
C PHE A 183 29.00 -20.05 -17.65
N TYR A 184 29.11 -19.55 -18.88
CA TYR A 184 28.10 -19.75 -19.92
C TYR A 184 28.54 -20.74 -20.98
N TYR A 185 27.61 -21.64 -21.34
CA TYR A 185 27.84 -22.68 -22.32
C TYR A 185 26.64 -22.86 -23.28
N PRO A 186 26.86 -23.09 -24.58
CA PRO A 186 28.13 -22.94 -25.29
C PRO A 186 28.77 -21.55 -25.13
N GLU A 187 30.08 -21.47 -25.29
CA GLU A 187 30.78 -20.17 -25.14
C GLU A 187 30.21 -19.12 -26.11
N PRO A 188 29.96 -17.89 -25.65
CA PRO A 188 29.42 -16.82 -26.49
C PRO A 188 30.42 -16.40 -27.57
N ASN A 189 29.90 -15.90 -28.70
CA ASN A 189 30.72 -15.32 -29.75
C ASN A 189 30.66 -13.79 -29.71
N GLY A 190 31.54 -13.19 -28.91
CA GLY A 190 31.46 -11.75 -28.61
C GLY A 190 30.19 -11.44 -27.83
N ASP A 191 29.35 -10.56 -28.37
CA ASP A 191 28.06 -10.20 -27.75
C ASP A 191 26.88 -11.08 -28.21
N LEU A 192 27.15 -12.11 -29.02
CA LEU A 192 26.13 -13.06 -29.48
C LEU A 192 26.03 -14.25 -28.51
N VAL A 193 24.82 -14.51 -28.04
CA VAL A 193 24.50 -15.75 -27.31
C VAL A 193 24.59 -16.94 -28.27
N VAL A 194 25.41 -17.93 -27.92
CA VAL A 194 25.46 -19.22 -28.60
C VAL A 194 24.69 -20.22 -27.75
N ALA A 195 23.78 -20.97 -28.36
CA ALA A 195 22.91 -21.91 -27.66
C ALA A 195 23.09 -23.34 -28.18
N TYR A 196 22.95 -24.32 -27.28
CA TYR A 196 22.71 -25.70 -27.67
C TYR A 196 21.38 -25.78 -28.43
N THR A 197 21.39 -26.40 -29.62
CA THR A 197 20.18 -26.61 -30.40
C THR A 197 19.68 -28.03 -30.18
N ASP A 198 18.52 -28.18 -29.53
CA ASP A 198 17.89 -29.49 -29.34
C ASP A 198 17.44 -30.07 -30.68
N SER A 199 17.44 -31.41 -30.79
CA SER A 199 17.03 -32.11 -32.00
C SER A 199 15.55 -32.03 -32.30
N TYR A 200 14.71 -31.68 -31.32
CA TYR A 200 13.27 -31.60 -31.46
C TYR A 200 12.78 -30.14 -31.63
N PRO A 201 11.69 -29.94 -32.39
CA PRO A 201 11.03 -28.65 -32.48
C PRO A 201 10.29 -28.33 -31.18
N ARG A 202 9.99 -27.05 -30.93
CA ARG A 202 9.27 -26.60 -29.73
C ARG A 202 7.93 -27.31 -29.51
N SER A 203 7.23 -27.64 -30.60
CA SER A 203 5.96 -28.40 -30.56
C SER A 203 6.05 -29.78 -29.90
N TYR A 204 7.22 -30.42 -29.88
CA TYR A 204 7.46 -31.67 -29.16
C TYR A 204 7.38 -31.50 -27.64
N PHE A 205 7.64 -30.28 -27.15
CA PHE A 205 7.64 -29.92 -25.74
C PHE A 205 6.30 -29.28 -25.31
N GLN A 206 5.27 -29.38 -26.15
CA GLN A 206 3.92 -28.86 -25.90
C GLN A 206 2.91 -30.00 -25.69
N PRO A 207 1.77 -29.76 -25.04
CA PRO A 207 0.71 -30.76 -24.93
C PRO A 207 0.24 -31.28 -26.30
N TYR A 208 -0.15 -32.55 -26.32
CA TYR A 208 -0.77 -33.19 -27.47
C TYR A 208 -2.14 -32.56 -27.75
N SER A 209 -2.41 -32.26 -29.02
CA SER A 209 -3.73 -31.89 -29.52
C SER A 209 -3.90 -32.40 -30.96
N TYR A 210 -5.11 -32.30 -31.52
CA TYR A 210 -5.32 -32.61 -32.94
C TYR A 210 -4.46 -31.75 -33.87
N SER A 211 -4.19 -30.50 -33.47
CA SER A 211 -3.31 -29.55 -34.16
C SER A 211 -1.83 -29.69 -33.81
N ASN A 212 -1.48 -30.38 -32.71
CA ASN A 212 -0.12 -30.74 -32.31
C ASN A 212 0.01 -32.25 -32.01
N PRO A 213 0.01 -33.12 -33.04
CA PRO A 213 0.05 -34.57 -32.84
C PRO A 213 1.38 -35.07 -32.27
N ASN A 214 2.42 -34.24 -32.28
CA ASN A 214 3.76 -34.57 -31.75
C ASN A 214 3.93 -34.18 -30.28
N GLY A 215 2.94 -33.55 -29.66
CA GLY A 215 2.98 -33.12 -28.27
C GLY A 215 3.00 -34.27 -27.25
N TYR A 216 3.16 -33.94 -25.98
CA TYR A 216 3.12 -34.89 -24.88
C TYR A 216 1.70 -35.14 -24.35
N SER A 217 1.45 -36.32 -23.82
CA SER A 217 0.19 -36.73 -23.20
C SER A 217 0.42 -37.09 -21.73
N GLY A 218 -0.08 -36.25 -20.83
CA GLY A 218 0.05 -36.43 -19.38
C GLY A 218 1.42 -36.04 -18.81
N ASP A 219 1.47 -35.94 -17.48
CA ASP A 219 2.61 -35.36 -16.75
C ASP A 219 3.87 -36.20 -16.78
N ASP A 220 3.76 -37.54 -16.86
CA ASP A 220 4.91 -38.43 -16.92
C ASP A 220 5.70 -38.21 -18.23
N GLN A 221 4.99 -38.16 -19.36
CA GLN A 221 5.63 -37.89 -20.65
C GLN A 221 6.14 -36.46 -20.75
N ARG A 222 5.45 -35.50 -20.12
CA ARG A 222 5.91 -34.12 -19.97
C ARG A 222 7.27 -34.09 -19.27
N THR A 223 7.34 -34.53 -18.02
CA THR A 223 8.58 -34.50 -17.22
C THR A 223 9.72 -35.25 -17.91
N GLN A 224 9.44 -36.42 -18.49
CA GLN A 224 10.46 -37.18 -19.20
C GLN A 224 11.08 -36.38 -20.35
N ARG A 225 10.26 -35.72 -21.19
CA ARG A 225 10.77 -34.96 -22.35
C ARG A 225 11.64 -33.77 -21.91
N GLU A 226 11.23 -33.05 -20.86
CA GLU A 226 12.01 -31.94 -20.29
C GLU A 226 13.39 -32.42 -19.83
N GLN A 227 13.42 -33.42 -18.95
CA GLN A 227 14.68 -33.87 -18.37
C GLN A 227 15.59 -34.51 -19.42
N GLU A 228 15.04 -35.19 -20.42
CA GLU A 228 15.83 -35.68 -21.55
C GLU A 228 16.41 -34.54 -22.41
N MET A 229 15.71 -33.41 -22.56
CA MET A 229 16.25 -32.20 -23.21
C MET A 229 17.42 -31.63 -22.41
N LEU A 230 17.26 -31.50 -21.10
CA LEU A 230 18.33 -31.01 -20.21
C LEU A 230 19.56 -31.92 -20.27
N VAL A 231 19.37 -33.25 -20.25
CA VAL A 231 20.46 -34.23 -20.41
C VAL A 231 21.17 -34.07 -21.76
N ARG A 232 20.42 -33.92 -22.86
CA ARG A 232 21.00 -33.71 -24.19
C ARG A 232 21.79 -32.41 -24.25
N ALA A 233 21.29 -31.33 -23.65
CA ALA A 233 21.98 -30.05 -23.58
C ALA A 233 23.29 -30.16 -22.78
N VAL A 234 23.24 -30.75 -21.57
CA VAL A 234 24.44 -31.00 -20.76
C VAL A 234 25.46 -31.84 -21.52
N ASN A 235 25.03 -32.94 -22.15
CA ASN A 235 25.92 -33.78 -22.96
C ASN A 235 26.51 -33.03 -24.16
N GLY A 236 25.75 -32.11 -24.77
CA GLY A 236 26.18 -31.30 -25.90
C GLY A 236 27.22 -30.24 -25.55
N VAL A 237 27.28 -29.80 -24.29
CA VAL A 237 28.21 -28.74 -23.85
C VAL A 237 29.28 -29.22 -22.87
N SER A 238 29.15 -30.40 -22.26
CA SER A 238 30.01 -30.88 -21.18
C SER A 238 31.51 -30.85 -21.53
N SER A 239 31.88 -31.16 -22.77
CA SER A 239 33.29 -31.12 -23.22
C SER A 239 33.87 -29.70 -23.36
N GLN A 240 33.03 -28.68 -23.35
CA GLN A 240 33.42 -27.26 -23.41
C GLN A 240 33.69 -26.70 -22.01
N ILE A 241 33.12 -27.33 -20.96
CA ILE A 241 33.32 -26.92 -19.58
C ILE A 241 34.75 -27.34 -19.16
N PRO A 242 35.60 -26.43 -18.67
CA PRO A 242 36.95 -26.78 -18.26
C PRO A 242 36.96 -27.68 -17.01
N THR A 243 37.80 -28.71 -16.97
CA THR A 243 38.00 -29.55 -15.76
C THR A 243 38.61 -28.78 -14.59
N THR A 244 39.14 -27.58 -14.83
CA THR A 244 39.66 -26.67 -13.80
C THR A 244 38.58 -25.84 -13.12
N LEU A 245 37.36 -25.77 -13.69
CA LEU A 245 36.22 -25.12 -13.04
C LEU A 245 35.72 -26.05 -11.93
N VAL A 246 35.72 -25.56 -10.68
CA VAL A 246 35.19 -26.29 -9.53
C VAL A 246 33.67 -26.17 -9.57
N ILE A 247 32.99 -27.24 -9.99
CA ILE A 247 31.52 -27.28 -10.14
C ILE A 247 30.82 -28.06 -9.02
N ASP A 248 31.61 -28.61 -8.10
CA ASP A 248 31.19 -29.38 -6.93
C ASP A 248 32.09 -28.89 -5.78
N GLY A 249 31.67 -27.79 -5.16
CA GLY A 249 32.44 -27.03 -4.19
C GLY A 249 32.45 -27.63 -2.80
N ASP A 250 31.41 -28.38 -2.44
CA ASP A 250 31.29 -29.12 -1.17
C ASP A 250 31.76 -30.59 -1.28
N ASN A 251 32.05 -31.05 -2.49
CA ASN A 251 32.56 -32.38 -2.84
C ASN A 251 31.60 -33.51 -2.44
N ASP A 252 30.30 -33.29 -2.60
CA ASP A 252 29.25 -34.26 -2.33
C ASP A 252 28.95 -35.20 -3.52
N GLY A 253 29.55 -34.92 -4.69
CA GLY A 253 29.40 -35.69 -5.92
C GLY A 253 28.38 -35.12 -6.91
N TYR A 254 27.70 -34.02 -6.56
CA TYR A 254 26.74 -33.32 -7.39
C TYR A 254 27.32 -32.01 -7.92
N VAL A 255 26.74 -31.50 -8.99
CA VAL A 255 27.06 -30.15 -9.49
C VAL A 255 26.29 -29.14 -8.63
N ASP A 256 26.99 -28.15 -8.06
CA ASP A 256 26.43 -27.18 -7.11
C ASP A 256 25.18 -26.47 -7.66
N ASN A 257 25.23 -26.06 -8.95
CA ASN A 257 24.06 -25.56 -9.68
C ASN A 257 24.27 -25.58 -11.19
N VAL A 258 23.21 -25.94 -11.92
CA VAL A 258 23.10 -25.69 -13.36
C VAL A 258 21.88 -24.83 -13.63
N CYS A 259 22.07 -23.68 -14.27
CA CYS A 259 21.00 -22.79 -14.71
C CYS A 259 20.77 -22.94 -16.21
N PHE A 260 19.62 -23.47 -16.59
CA PHE A 260 19.21 -23.58 -17.99
C PHE A 260 18.44 -22.34 -18.41
N ILE A 261 18.83 -21.71 -19.52
CA ILE A 261 18.11 -20.60 -20.12
C ILE A 261 17.56 -21.06 -21.46
N ILE A 262 16.24 -21.11 -21.59
CA ILE A 262 15.57 -21.56 -22.82
C ILE A 262 15.13 -20.37 -23.67
N GLN A 263 15.30 -20.50 -24.97
CA GLN A 263 14.93 -19.49 -25.95
C GLN A 263 13.40 -19.28 -26.02
N GLY A 264 12.98 -18.01 -26.03
CA GLY A 264 11.60 -17.59 -26.29
C GLY A 264 10.72 -17.42 -25.05
N GLN A 265 9.43 -17.13 -25.32
CA GLN A 265 8.39 -16.81 -24.32
C GLN A 265 7.79 -18.04 -23.67
N PRO A 266 7.17 -17.96 -22.48
CA PRO A 266 6.32 -19.04 -21.99
C PRO A 266 5.12 -19.16 -22.93
N ASP A 267 5.05 -20.25 -23.66
CA ASP A 267 3.82 -20.72 -24.27
C ASP A 267 2.94 -21.18 -23.11
N GLY A 268 1.96 -20.36 -22.70
CA GLY A 268 1.15 -20.52 -21.48
C GLY A 268 0.26 -21.76 -21.36
N TRP A 269 0.75 -22.89 -21.87
CA TRP A 269 0.29 -24.27 -21.69
C TRP A 269 1.45 -25.19 -21.28
N ALA A 270 2.65 -24.65 -21.11
CA ALA A 270 3.83 -25.41 -20.76
C ALA A 270 4.13 -25.20 -19.26
N GLU A 271 3.56 -26.05 -18.43
CA GLU A 271 4.18 -26.38 -17.14
C GLU A 271 5.62 -26.92 -17.31
N LEU A 272 6.03 -27.24 -18.54
CA LEU A 272 7.37 -27.71 -18.94
C LEU A 272 8.37 -26.57 -19.26
N LEU A 273 7.89 -25.32 -19.37
CA LEU A 273 8.71 -24.17 -19.76
C LEU A 273 8.48 -22.95 -18.84
N TRP A 274 7.91 -23.15 -17.66
CA TRP A 274 7.80 -22.07 -16.66
C TRP A 274 9.11 -21.96 -15.86
N PRO A 275 9.59 -20.78 -15.46
CA PRO A 275 10.74 -20.69 -14.57
C PRO A 275 10.50 -21.44 -13.26
N HIS A 276 11.48 -22.24 -12.85
CA HIS A 276 11.41 -23.03 -11.62
C HIS A 276 12.79 -23.56 -11.21
N ARG A 277 12.90 -24.07 -9.98
CA ARG A 277 13.97 -24.99 -9.58
C ARG A 277 13.41 -26.40 -9.51
N TRP A 278 14.14 -27.36 -10.06
CA TRP A 278 13.76 -28.76 -9.92
C TRP A 278 14.94 -29.71 -9.79
N VAL A 279 14.64 -31.00 -9.65
CA VAL A 279 15.65 -32.07 -9.58
C VAL A 279 15.53 -33.03 -10.77
N LEU A 280 16.68 -33.38 -11.36
CA LEU A 280 16.79 -34.28 -12.50
C LEU A 280 16.65 -35.75 -12.07
N TYR A 281 15.43 -36.18 -11.72
CA TYR A 281 15.15 -37.53 -11.18
C TYR A 281 14.78 -38.59 -12.22
N ALA A 282 14.26 -38.19 -13.38
CA ALA A 282 13.78 -39.06 -14.44
C ALA A 282 14.88 -39.42 -15.46
N ALA A 283 15.99 -38.70 -15.44
CA ALA A 283 17.16 -38.97 -16.26
C ALA A 283 18.45 -38.55 -15.51
N SER A 284 19.62 -38.91 -16.04
CA SER A 284 20.89 -38.58 -15.40
C SER A 284 21.83 -37.90 -16.39
N ALA A 285 22.39 -36.76 -15.98
CA ALA A 285 23.43 -36.04 -16.70
C ALA A 285 24.65 -35.87 -15.79
N TYR A 286 25.83 -35.83 -16.40
CA TYR A 286 27.09 -35.71 -15.67
C TYR A 286 28.00 -34.67 -16.33
N ILE A 287 28.67 -33.87 -15.51
CA ILE A 287 29.75 -32.97 -15.94
C ILE A 287 30.99 -33.39 -15.15
N HIS A 288 32.05 -33.82 -15.85
CA HIS A 288 33.28 -34.31 -15.23
C HIS A 288 33.11 -35.38 -14.15
N GLY A 289 32.09 -36.24 -14.30
CA GLY A 289 31.78 -37.30 -13.34
C GLY A 289 30.96 -36.86 -12.12
N LYS A 290 30.59 -35.58 -12.03
CA LYS A 290 29.67 -35.03 -11.04
C LYS A 290 28.25 -35.03 -11.59
N GLN A 291 27.28 -35.42 -10.79
CA GLN A 291 25.90 -35.57 -11.24
C GLN A 291 25.18 -34.22 -11.25
N VAL A 292 24.56 -33.85 -12.37
CA VAL A 292 23.59 -32.76 -12.40
C VAL A 292 22.31 -33.25 -11.75
N TRP A 293 21.94 -32.66 -10.62
CA TRP A 293 20.76 -33.04 -9.85
C TRP A 293 19.82 -31.84 -9.68
N ASP A 294 20.17 -30.88 -8.83
CA ASP A 294 19.44 -29.62 -8.72
C ASP A 294 19.74 -28.72 -9.94
N PHE A 295 18.70 -28.09 -10.48
CA PHE A 295 18.84 -27.11 -11.55
C PHE A 295 17.87 -25.94 -11.38
N ASN A 296 18.30 -24.77 -11.85
CA ASN A 296 17.41 -23.66 -12.13
C ASN A 296 17.01 -23.68 -13.60
N PHE A 297 15.77 -23.36 -13.86
CA PHE A 297 15.19 -23.31 -15.20
C PHE A 297 14.63 -21.92 -15.43
N GLN A 298 15.08 -21.26 -16.49
CA GLN A 298 14.70 -19.88 -16.82
C GLN A 298 14.32 -19.78 -18.30
N LEU A 299 13.40 -18.87 -18.58
CA LEU A 299 13.13 -18.44 -19.96
C LEU A 299 13.84 -17.13 -20.25
N GLU A 300 14.30 -16.98 -21.49
CA GLU A 300 14.86 -15.74 -22.04
C GLU A 300 14.05 -14.51 -21.62
N THR A 301 12.73 -14.61 -21.72
CA THR A 301 11.85 -13.46 -21.62
C THR A 301 11.40 -13.17 -20.20
N SER A 302 11.40 -14.18 -19.33
CA SER A 302 11.17 -14.01 -17.88
C SER A 302 12.26 -13.13 -17.26
N LEU A 303 13.51 -13.29 -17.71
CA LEU A 303 14.63 -12.49 -17.25
C LEU A 303 14.51 -11.02 -17.68
N GLY A 304 13.96 -10.77 -18.87
CA GLY A 304 13.79 -9.45 -19.48
C GLY A 304 13.08 -8.42 -18.60
N SER A 305 12.14 -8.85 -17.76
CA SER A 305 11.40 -7.99 -16.83
C SER A 305 11.87 -8.05 -15.37
N SER A 306 12.48 -9.15 -14.93
CA SER A 306 12.78 -9.38 -13.50
C SER A 306 14.21 -9.05 -13.07
N GLY A 307 15.15 -8.89 -14.01
CA GLY A 307 16.57 -8.67 -13.70
C GLY A 307 17.14 -9.74 -12.76
N ALA A 308 17.96 -9.33 -11.79
CA ALA A 308 18.57 -10.23 -10.81
C ALA A 308 17.58 -10.86 -9.82
N SER A 309 16.31 -10.42 -9.80
CA SER A 309 15.35 -10.83 -8.77
C SER A 309 14.95 -12.31 -8.85
N VAL A 310 14.47 -12.76 -10.01
CA VAL A 310 14.12 -14.16 -10.24
C VAL A 310 15.37 -15.03 -10.13
N LEU A 311 16.51 -14.57 -10.66
CA LEU A 311 17.78 -15.29 -10.53
C LEU A 311 18.18 -15.48 -9.06
N ALA A 312 18.06 -14.45 -8.24
CA ALA A 312 18.38 -14.51 -6.82
C ALA A 312 17.42 -15.44 -6.05
N HIS A 313 16.13 -15.38 -6.34
CA HIS A 313 15.11 -16.25 -5.74
C HIS A 313 15.41 -17.73 -6.02
N GLU A 314 15.61 -18.05 -7.29
CA GLU A 314 15.83 -19.41 -7.77
C GLU A 314 17.17 -19.98 -7.32
N MET A 315 18.21 -19.15 -7.33
CA MET A 315 19.52 -19.51 -6.82
C MET A 315 19.48 -19.76 -5.29
N PHE A 316 18.63 -19.05 -4.54
CA PHE A 316 18.55 -19.30 -3.09
C PHE A 316 17.89 -20.64 -2.77
N HIS A 317 17.00 -21.12 -3.64
CA HIS A 317 16.55 -22.50 -3.55
C HIS A 317 17.68 -23.51 -3.75
N SER A 318 18.69 -23.23 -4.56
CA SER A 318 19.87 -24.10 -4.73
C SER A 318 20.72 -24.19 -3.44
N LEU A 319 20.58 -23.23 -2.51
CA LEU A 319 21.13 -23.30 -1.16
C LEU A 319 20.21 -24.01 -0.15
N GLY A 320 19.04 -24.51 -0.60
CA GLY A 320 18.09 -25.26 0.22
C GLY A 320 16.91 -24.44 0.76
N ALA A 321 16.77 -23.16 0.40
CA ALA A 321 15.66 -22.34 0.88
C ALA A 321 14.29 -22.78 0.32
N PRO A 322 13.21 -22.79 1.12
CA PRO A 322 11.84 -22.95 0.66
C PRO A 322 11.19 -21.62 0.26
N ASP A 323 10.05 -21.71 -0.41
CA ASP A 323 9.13 -20.58 -0.55
C ASP A 323 8.41 -20.26 0.76
N LEU A 324 8.10 -18.97 0.94
CA LEU A 324 7.37 -18.45 2.09
C LEU A 324 5.94 -18.02 1.75
N TYR A 325 5.54 -18.04 0.48
CA TYR A 325 4.14 -17.86 0.08
C TYR A 325 3.36 -19.18 0.17
N ARG A 326 2.02 -19.11 0.16
CA ARG A 326 1.16 -20.30 0.14
C ARG A 326 0.92 -20.74 -1.29
N TYR A 327 0.92 -22.05 -1.51
CA TYR A 327 0.78 -22.67 -2.82
C TYR A 327 -0.67 -22.87 -3.27
N TYR A 328 -1.56 -23.23 -2.34
CA TYR A 328 -2.96 -23.60 -2.62
C TYR A 328 -3.97 -22.63 -1.99
N ASP A 329 -3.63 -22.03 -0.84
CA ASP A 329 -4.49 -21.08 -0.12
C ASP A 329 -3.91 -19.66 -0.17
N ASN A 330 -4.29 -18.90 -1.19
CA ASN A 330 -3.83 -17.52 -1.37
C ASN A 330 -4.69 -16.49 -0.62
N THR A 331 -5.55 -16.93 0.31
CA THR A 331 -6.36 -16.00 1.13
C THR A 331 -5.48 -15.11 2.01
N ILE A 332 -4.28 -15.60 2.36
CA ILE A 332 -3.29 -14.90 3.15
C ILE A 332 -1.93 -15.01 2.46
N ASP A 333 -1.29 -13.86 2.31
CA ASP A 333 0.13 -13.75 2.03
C ASP A 333 0.88 -13.63 3.38
N PRO A 334 1.65 -14.65 3.82
CA PRO A 334 2.21 -14.64 5.17
C PRO A 334 3.28 -13.56 5.38
N ILE A 335 4.00 -13.16 4.31
CA ILE A 335 5.22 -12.34 4.40
C ILE A 335 5.25 -11.21 3.35
N GLY A 336 4.84 -11.48 2.11
CA GLY A 336 4.87 -10.55 0.99
C GLY A 336 6.24 -9.99 0.64
N ARG A 337 6.27 -8.74 0.16
CA ARG A 337 7.46 -8.06 -0.38
C ARG A 337 8.56 -7.74 0.63
N TRP A 338 8.43 -8.21 1.87
CA TRP A 338 9.47 -8.11 2.90
C TRP A 338 10.55 -9.19 2.77
N ASP A 339 10.30 -10.28 2.05
CA ASP A 339 11.28 -11.38 1.88
C ASP A 339 11.35 -11.81 0.42
N LEU A 340 12.56 -12.05 -0.10
CA LEU A 340 12.81 -12.56 -1.45
C LEU A 340 12.03 -13.85 -1.72
N MET A 341 11.89 -14.72 -0.72
CA MET A 341 11.22 -16.02 -0.89
C MET A 341 9.70 -15.95 -0.77
N ALA A 342 9.14 -14.75 -0.59
CA ALA A 342 7.70 -14.54 -0.51
C ALA A 342 7.17 -13.68 -1.66
N GLY A 343 7.88 -12.61 -2.04
CA GLY A 343 7.41 -11.73 -3.09
C GLY A 343 8.51 -10.88 -3.71
N ASN A 344 8.88 -11.18 -4.95
CA ASN A 344 10.00 -10.56 -5.64
C ASN A 344 9.82 -9.06 -5.92
N GLN A 345 10.89 -8.29 -5.71
CA GLN A 345 11.05 -6.90 -6.17
C GLN A 345 12.22 -6.79 -7.13
N ASN A 346 12.30 -5.73 -7.94
CA ASN A 346 13.44 -5.49 -8.82
C ASN A 346 13.97 -4.05 -8.67
N PRO A 347 15.17 -3.81 -8.15
CA PRO A 347 16.11 -4.79 -7.56
C PRO A 347 15.50 -5.61 -6.40
N PRO A 348 15.95 -6.86 -6.17
CA PRO A 348 15.43 -7.71 -5.10
C PRO A 348 15.71 -7.15 -3.72
N GLN A 349 14.77 -7.31 -2.80
CA GLN A 349 14.98 -7.11 -1.38
C GLN A 349 15.74 -8.29 -0.77
N HIS A 350 16.35 -8.10 0.39
CA HIS A 350 16.93 -9.22 1.15
C HIS A 350 15.85 -10.21 1.62
N MET A 351 16.23 -11.49 1.70
CA MET A 351 15.51 -12.44 2.55
C MET A 351 15.64 -12.06 4.04
N SER A 352 14.68 -12.49 4.85
CA SER A 352 14.66 -12.32 6.30
C SER A 352 15.86 -12.96 6.96
N VAL A 353 16.23 -12.47 8.15
CA VAL A 353 17.40 -12.99 8.87
C VAL A 353 17.20 -14.46 9.26
N TRP A 354 15.96 -14.89 9.51
CA TRP A 354 15.66 -16.31 9.75
C TRP A 354 16.08 -17.18 8.56
N MET A 355 15.78 -16.75 7.35
CA MET A 355 16.18 -17.47 6.13
C MET A 355 17.70 -17.46 5.95
N LYS A 356 18.36 -16.33 6.22
CA LYS A 356 19.83 -16.24 6.20
C LYS A 356 20.50 -17.15 7.22
N TYR A 357 19.89 -17.30 8.40
CA TYR A 357 20.36 -18.22 9.45
C TYR A 357 20.15 -19.67 9.07
N ARG A 358 18.93 -20.02 8.67
CA ARG A 358 18.51 -21.42 8.53
C ARG A 358 18.98 -22.07 7.22
N TYR A 359 18.94 -21.32 6.12
CA TYR A 359 19.19 -21.82 4.76
C TYR A 359 20.39 -21.16 4.10
N GLY A 360 20.71 -19.92 4.47
CA GLY A 360 21.94 -19.27 4.03
C GLY A 360 23.17 -19.68 4.84
N GLU A 361 23.01 -20.15 6.08
CA GLU A 361 24.10 -20.40 7.03
C GLU A 361 25.06 -19.20 7.21
N TRP A 362 24.58 -17.97 6.99
CA TRP A 362 25.39 -16.75 7.07
C TRP A 362 25.28 -16.00 8.40
N ILE A 363 24.47 -16.53 9.32
CA ILE A 363 24.24 -15.98 10.65
C ILE A 363 24.64 -17.05 11.66
N ASP A 364 25.50 -16.70 12.62
CA ASP A 364 26.03 -17.69 13.56
C ASP A 364 25.00 -18.20 14.57
N SER A 365 24.07 -17.33 14.99
CA SER A 365 23.08 -17.66 16.02
C SER A 365 21.87 -16.73 16.01
N VAL A 366 20.76 -17.21 16.60
CA VAL A 366 19.55 -16.42 16.87
C VAL A 366 19.35 -16.32 18.39
N PRO A 367 19.86 -15.26 19.05
CA PRO A 367 19.74 -15.09 20.49
C PRO A 367 18.28 -15.06 20.95
N THR A 368 17.98 -15.75 22.05
CA THR A 368 16.64 -15.73 22.65
C THR A 368 16.59 -14.74 23.80
N ILE A 369 15.63 -13.81 23.77
CA ILE A 369 15.36 -12.90 24.88
C ILE A 369 14.62 -13.67 25.96
N THR A 370 15.24 -13.78 27.14
CA THR A 370 14.70 -14.49 28.31
C THR A 370 14.47 -13.59 29.50
N GLU A 371 14.89 -12.32 29.42
CA GLU A 371 14.79 -11.34 30.49
C GLU A 371 14.07 -10.09 29.99
N SER A 372 13.37 -9.41 30.89
CA SER A 372 12.77 -8.11 30.58
C SER A 372 13.87 -7.05 30.49
N GLY A 373 13.80 -6.16 29.51
CA GLY A 373 14.83 -5.15 29.32
C GLY A 373 14.70 -4.37 28.02
N THR A 374 15.70 -3.53 27.75
CA THR A 374 15.83 -2.79 26.50
C THR A 374 16.79 -3.52 25.57
N TYR A 375 16.40 -3.69 24.31
CA TYR A 375 17.14 -4.37 23.27
C TYR A 375 17.28 -3.47 22.05
N THR A 376 18.31 -3.72 21.23
CA THR A 376 18.56 -2.97 20.00
C THR A 376 18.88 -3.90 18.85
N LEU A 377 18.47 -3.53 17.63
CA LEU A 377 18.76 -4.27 16.40
C LEU A 377 19.37 -3.36 15.32
N HIS A 378 20.30 -3.89 14.55
CA HIS A 378 20.80 -3.30 13.29
C HIS A 378 19.93 -3.71 12.09
N PRO A 379 19.84 -2.88 11.03
CA PRO A 379 19.15 -3.24 9.81
C PRO A 379 19.74 -4.50 9.15
N VAL A 380 18.87 -5.39 8.66
CA VAL A 380 19.25 -6.65 7.99
C VAL A 380 20.30 -6.47 6.90
N ALA A 381 20.17 -5.45 6.05
CA ALA A 381 21.09 -5.18 4.95
C ALA A 381 22.50 -4.72 5.39
N SER A 382 22.66 -4.27 6.64
CA SER A 382 23.85 -3.55 7.11
C SER A 382 24.75 -4.34 8.07
N SER A 383 24.22 -5.37 8.74
CA SER A 383 24.97 -6.12 9.75
C SER A 383 24.55 -7.59 9.77
N SER A 384 25.54 -8.48 9.92
CA SER A 384 25.34 -9.92 10.18
C SER A 384 25.15 -10.22 11.67
N THR A 385 25.38 -9.24 12.54
CA THR A 385 25.30 -9.41 14.00
C THR A 385 24.27 -8.46 14.61
N ASN A 386 23.64 -8.89 15.70
CA ASN A 386 22.61 -8.12 16.41
C ASN A 386 21.51 -7.58 15.47
N ASN A 387 21.06 -8.42 14.54
CA ASN A 387 20.06 -8.12 13.51
C ASN A 387 18.78 -8.97 13.66
N ILE A 388 18.78 -9.93 14.59
CA ILE A 388 17.64 -10.80 14.91
C ILE A 388 17.58 -11.11 16.41
N TYR A 389 16.37 -11.20 16.96
CA TYR A 389 16.11 -11.82 18.26
C TYR A 389 14.96 -12.82 18.15
N ARG A 390 14.97 -13.84 19.00
CA ARG A 390 13.83 -14.75 19.21
C ARG A 390 13.22 -14.53 20.59
N ILE A 391 11.90 -14.60 20.69
CA ILE A 391 11.15 -14.61 21.95
C ILE A 391 10.32 -15.89 22.00
N SER A 392 10.34 -16.60 23.13
CA SER A 392 9.49 -17.80 23.28
C SER A 392 8.02 -17.39 23.49
N SER A 393 7.11 -18.03 22.77
CA SER A 393 5.68 -17.87 23.07
C SER A 393 5.26 -18.72 24.28
N TRP A 394 4.02 -18.53 24.71
CA TRP A 394 3.40 -19.36 25.74
C TRP A 394 3.10 -20.80 25.29
N ARG A 395 3.14 -21.09 23.98
CA ARG A 395 2.94 -22.42 23.41
C ARG A 395 4.28 -23.00 22.95
N THR A 396 4.61 -24.19 23.44
CA THR A 396 5.85 -24.89 23.05
C THR A 396 5.89 -25.14 21.54
N GLY A 397 7.03 -24.87 20.92
CA GLY A 397 7.25 -25.02 19.47
C GLY A 397 6.80 -23.81 18.63
N GLU A 398 6.19 -22.80 19.25
CA GLU A 398 5.93 -21.50 18.61
C GLU A 398 6.74 -20.40 19.27
N HIS A 399 7.29 -19.53 18.44
CA HIS A 399 8.16 -18.43 18.84
C HIS A 399 7.78 -17.16 18.09
N TYR A 400 8.31 -16.04 18.57
CA TYR A 400 8.34 -14.80 17.82
C TYR A 400 9.77 -14.51 17.39
N VAL A 401 9.93 -13.93 16.21
CA VAL A 401 11.21 -13.45 15.71
C VAL A 401 11.10 -11.96 15.43
N LEU A 402 12.10 -11.21 15.86
CA LEU A 402 12.19 -9.76 15.68
C LEU A 402 13.39 -9.45 14.78
N GLU A 403 13.19 -8.67 13.73
CA GLU A 403 14.27 -8.15 12.90
C GLU A 403 14.01 -6.67 12.56
N TYR A 404 15.06 -5.92 12.22
CA TYR A 404 14.90 -4.52 11.83
C TYR A 404 15.12 -4.36 10.32
N ARG A 405 14.11 -3.81 9.61
CA ARG A 405 14.21 -3.49 8.18
C ARG A 405 14.19 -1.98 7.96
N LYS A 406 15.04 -1.50 7.06
CA LYS A 406 15.17 -0.08 6.69
C LYS A 406 15.46 -0.01 5.20
N PRO A 407 14.69 0.74 4.40
CA PRO A 407 15.02 0.95 2.99
C PRO A 407 16.38 1.63 2.88
N HIS A 408 17.35 0.91 2.34
CA HIS A 408 18.72 1.39 2.20
C HIS A 408 19.48 0.55 1.16
N GLY A 409 20.37 1.21 0.42
CA GLY A 409 21.20 0.56 -0.58
C GLY A 409 20.40 -0.04 -1.73
N MET A 410 21.05 -0.94 -2.48
CA MET A 410 20.48 -1.55 -3.67
C MET A 410 19.37 -2.58 -3.34
N TYR A 411 19.66 -3.48 -2.39
CA TYR A 411 18.85 -4.69 -2.16
C TYR A 411 17.93 -4.64 -0.94
N ASP A 412 17.49 -3.44 -0.55
CA ASP A 412 16.35 -3.19 0.35
C ASP A 412 15.71 -1.82 0.04
N GLY A 413 16.16 -1.10 -0.99
CA GLY A 413 15.72 0.27 -1.32
C GLY A 413 14.24 0.39 -1.67
N ASN A 414 13.61 -0.72 -2.07
CA ASN A 414 12.19 -0.77 -2.45
C ASN A 414 11.28 -1.32 -1.35
N LEU A 415 11.79 -1.52 -0.14
CA LEU A 415 10.97 -2.00 0.98
C LEU A 415 9.78 -1.06 1.26
N PRO A 416 8.61 -1.60 1.62
CA PRO A 416 7.39 -0.79 1.77
C PRO A 416 7.37 0.09 3.03
N GLY A 417 8.32 -0.07 3.94
CA GLY A 417 8.46 0.76 5.14
C GLY A 417 9.76 0.51 5.89
N SER A 418 9.93 1.21 7.02
CA SER A 418 11.10 1.12 7.90
C SER A 418 10.66 0.90 9.35
N GLY A 419 11.24 -0.09 10.02
CA GLY A 419 10.97 -0.38 11.43
C GLY A 419 11.19 -1.85 11.80
N LEU A 420 10.88 -2.15 13.06
CA LEU A 420 10.91 -3.49 13.61
C LEU A 420 9.83 -4.32 12.94
N LEU A 421 10.19 -5.44 12.33
CA LEU A 421 9.25 -6.47 11.91
C LEU A 421 9.15 -7.53 12.98
N VAL A 422 7.92 -8.01 13.19
CA VAL A 422 7.60 -9.04 14.18
C VAL A 422 7.00 -10.20 13.42
N TYR A 423 7.64 -11.36 13.54
CA TYR A 423 7.23 -12.61 12.93
C TYR A 423 6.71 -13.56 14.01
N ARG A 424 5.70 -14.36 13.69
CA ARG A 424 5.47 -15.67 14.30
C ARG A 424 6.32 -16.69 13.56
N LEU A 425 6.87 -17.64 14.31
CA LEU A 425 7.62 -18.79 13.84
C LEU A 425 7.03 -20.05 14.50
N ASP A 426 6.40 -20.94 13.73
CA ASP A 426 5.89 -22.23 14.22
C ASP A 426 6.66 -23.40 13.62
N SER A 427 7.57 -23.99 14.41
CA SER A 427 8.45 -25.06 13.95
C SER A 427 7.84 -26.45 13.94
N ARG A 428 6.56 -26.56 14.29
CA ARG A 428 5.81 -27.82 14.21
C ARG A 428 5.07 -27.97 12.89
N GLU A 429 4.88 -26.87 12.19
CA GLU A 429 4.24 -26.83 10.89
C GLU A 429 5.27 -27.11 9.78
N ASN A 430 4.81 -27.77 8.72
CA ASN A 430 5.58 -27.98 7.50
C ASN A 430 5.51 -26.71 6.62
N GLY A 431 6.12 -25.62 7.10
CA GLY A 431 6.28 -24.38 6.36
C GLY A 431 4.97 -23.64 6.07
N ASN A 432 5.06 -22.51 5.35
CA ASN A 432 3.88 -21.75 4.91
C ASN A 432 3.07 -22.46 3.81
N ALA A 433 3.70 -23.40 3.10
CA ALA A 433 3.20 -23.94 1.85
C ALA A 433 2.98 -25.47 1.88
N ASN A 434 2.97 -26.12 3.06
CA ASN A 434 3.10 -27.58 3.21
C ASN A 434 4.44 -28.13 2.63
N GLY A 435 5.51 -27.33 2.71
CA GLY A 435 6.92 -27.68 2.40
C GLY A 435 7.80 -27.70 3.68
N PRO A 436 9.15 -27.74 3.64
CA PRO A 436 10.00 -27.98 4.83
C PRO A 436 9.82 -26.93 5.97
N PRO A 437 10.28 -27.22 7.23
CA PRO A 437 9.61 -26.78 8.45
C PRO A 437 9.71 -25.28 8.73
N ASP A 438 8.78 -24.82 9.56
CA ASP A 438 8.64 -23.47 10.10
C ASP A 438 7.67 -22.56 9.32
N GLU A 439 6.45 -22.43 9.83
CA GLU A 439 5.50 -21.42 9.37
C GLU A 439 5.97 -20.04 9.86
N LEU A 440 6.19 -19.11 8.93
CA LEU A 440 6.53 -17.72 9.20
C LEU A 440 5.35 -16.81 8.85
N TYR A 441 4.98 -15.94 9.78
CA TYR A 441 3.90 -14.97 9.57
C TYR A 441 4.29 -13.60 10.14
N ILE A 442 4.22 -12.54 9.33
CA ILE A 442 4.48 -11.16 9.80
C ILE A 442 3.22 -10.57 10.44
N TYR A 443 3.31 -10.03 11.66
CA TYR A 443 2.21 -9.28 12.27
C TYR A 443 1.99 -7.94 11.57
N ARG A 444 0.74 -7.66 11.19
CA ARG A 444 0.34 -6.50 10.40
C ARG A 444 -1.07 -6.00 10.73
N PRO A 445 -1.39 -4.71 10.50
CA PRO A 445 -2.72 -4.17 10.72
C PRO A 445 -3.81 -4.93 9.95
N GLY A 446 -4.90 -5.27 10.64
CA GLY A 446 -6.03 -6.02 10.07
C GLY A 446 -5.76 -7.48 9.70
N GLY A 447 -4.54 -7.99 9.96
CA GLY A 447 -4.17 -9.37 9.67
C GLY A 447 -4.58 -10.33 10.79
N THR A 448 -5.04 -11.53 10.42
CA THR A 448 -5.35 -12.64 11.32
C THR A 448 -4.91 -13.96 10.68
N ASN A 449 -5.11 -15.10 11.36
CA ASN A 449 -4.88 -16.43 10.76
C ASN A 449 -5.76 -16.73 9.53
N THR A 450 -6.78 -15.92 9.23
CA THR A 450 -7.68 -16.11 8.08
C THR A 450 -7.94 -14.83 7.27
N VAL A 451 -7.26 -13.72 7.57
CA VAL A 451 -7.45 -12.42 6.91
C VAL A 451 -6.09 -11.81 6.63
N ASN A 452 -5.83 -11.38 5.39
CA ASN A 452 -4.49 -10.95 4.99
C ASN A 452 -4.00 -9.67 5.70
N GLY A 453 -4.87 -8.66 5.85
CA GLY A 453 -4.46 -7.36 6.39
C GLY A 453 -3.53 -6.56 5.48
N SER A 454 -2.80 -5.60 6.05
CA SER A 454 -1.97 -4.62 5.33
C SER A 454 -0.47 -4.88 5.53
N LEU A 455 0.11 -5.75 4.70
CA LEU A 455 1.54 -6.10 4.77
C LEU A 455 2.49 -4.90 4.64
N ASN A 456 2.13 -3.89 3.84
CA ASN A 456 2.93 -2.68 3.69
C ASN A 456 3.08 -1.88 4.99
N GLN A 457 2.18 -2.09 5.97
CA GLN A 457 2.19 -1.43 7.26
C GLN A 457 2.67 -2.34 8.40
N ALA A 458 3.37 -3.44 8.08
CA ALA A 458 3.85 -4.39 9.06
C ALA A 458 4.90 -3.82 10.03
N ALA A 459 5.72 -2.86 9.58
CA ALA A 459 6.78 -2.27 10.38
C ALA A 459 6.25 -1.49 11.61
N PHE A 460 6.97 -1.64 12.73
CA PHE A 460 6.77 -0.91 13.97
C PHE A 460 7.92 0.07 14.20
N SER A 461 7.59 1.31 14.50
CA SER A 461 8.53 2.41 14.75
C SER A 461 7.77 3.65 15.22
N GLN A 462 8.48 4.61 15.82
CA GLN A 462 7.90 5.91 16.17
C GLN A 462 7.32 6.63 14.94
N GLN A 463 7.97 6.54 13.77
CA GLN A 463 7.48 7.12 12.51
C GLN A 463 6.18 6.48 12.02
N SER A 464 6.03 5.17 12.20
CA SER A 464 4.80 4.47 11.83
C SER A 464 3.63 4.73 12.80
N GLY A 465 3.91 5.31 13.98
CA GLY A 465 2.96 5.43 15.09
C GLY A 465 2.65 4.10 15.78
N ARG A 466 3.27 2.98 15.35
CA ARG A 466 3.10 1.66 15.94
C ARG A 466 4.31 1.35 16.80
N THR A 467 4.21 1.70 18.07
CA THR A 467 5.33 1.58 19.03
C THR A 467 5.18 0.43 20.01
N GLU A 468 4.17 -0.42 19.82
CA GLU A 468 3.85 -1.54 20.69
C GLU A 468 3.17 -2.69 19.94
N ILE A 469 3.48 -3.92 20.35
CA ILE A 469 2.67 -5.12 20.13
C ILE A 469 2.60 -5.93 21.44
N SER A 470 1.38 -6.13 21.93
CA SER A 470 1.09 -6.88 23.15
C SER A 470 -0.24 -7.61 23.02
N GLU A 471 -0.69 -8.29 24.09
CA GLU A 471 -2.04 -8.88 24.10
C GLU A 471 -3.17 -7.83 24.14
N ALA A 472 -2.84 -6.56 24.37
CA ALA A 472 -3.78 -5.43 24.36
C ALA A 472 -3.92 -4.75 22.99
N THR A 473 -2.98 -4.99 22.06
CA THR A 473 -2.94 -4.29 20.77
C THR A 473 -3.69 -5.01 19.66
N GLN A 474 -3.87 -4.33 18.52
CA GLN A 474 -4.36 -4.92 17.28
C GLN A 474 -3.38 -4.60 16.13
N PRO A 475 -2.74 -5.61 15.51
CA PRO A 475 -2.78 -7.02 15.88
C PRO A 475 -2.18 -7.26 17.27
N ASN A 476 -2.66 -8.28 17.96
CA ASN A 476 -1.96 -8.88 19.11
C ASN A 476 -1.00 -9.96 18.62
N GLY A 477 -0.15 -10.48 19.52
CA GLY A 477 0.79 -11.57 19.22
C GLY A 477 0.12 -12.95 19.10
N PHE A 478 -0.98 -13.09 18.35
CA PHE A 478 -1.74 -14.34 18.26
C PHE A 478 -0.97 -15.52 17.63
N LEU A 479 -1.16 -16.71 18.18
CA LEU A 479 -0.52 -17.94 17.70
C LEU A 479 -1.26 -18.60 16.53
N GLY A 480 -0.68 -19.64 15.93
CA GLY A 480 -1.25 -20.36 14.78
C GLY A 480 -2.65 -20.93 15.02
N ASN A 481 -2.95 -21.28 16.27
CA ASN A 481 -4.28 -21.72 16.72
C ASN A 481 -5.22 -20.59 17.17
N GLY A 482 -4.79 -19.33 17.03
CA GLY A 482 -5.52 -18.13 17.46
C GLY A 482 -5.47 -17.81 18.95
N SER A 483 -4.75 -18.59 19.77
CA SER A 483 -4.60 -18.28 21.19
C SER A 483 -3.58 -17.16 21.44
N ALA A 484 -3.69 -16.49 22.60
CA ALA A 484 -2.67 -15.57 23.10
C ALA A 484 -1.31 -16.28 23.23
N GLY A 485 -0.24 -15.61 22.82
CA GLY A 485 1.11 -16.18 22.86
C GLY A 485 2.07 -15.42 23.77
N GLY A 486 1.65 -14.30 24.34
CA GLY A 486 2.38 -13.61 25.39
C GLY A 486 3.51 -12.72 24.90
N LEU A 487 3.46 -12.26 23.65
CA LEU A 487 4.37 -11.22 23.17
C LEU A 487 4.10 -9.90 23.91
N ASN A 488 5.14 -9.22 24.37
CA ASN A 488 5.03 -7.89 24.98
C ASN A 488 6.25 -7.07 24.60
N VAL A 489 6.13 -6.34 23.48
CA VAL A 489 7.17 -5.46 22.94
C VAL A 489 6.61 -4.05 22.87
N PHE A 490 7.27 -3.09 23.49
CA PHE A 490 6.78 -1.72 23.63
C PHE A 490 7.94 -0.73 23.60
N ASP A 491 7.63 0.58 23.61
CA ASP A 491 8.63 1.66 23.54
C ASP A 491 9.56 1.48 22.33
N ILE A 492 8.98 1.05 21.19
CA ILE A 492 9.71 0.88 19.93
C ILE A 492 10.04 2.27 19.40
N GLY A 493 11.34 2.57 19.33
CA GLY A 493 11.84 3.90 19.00
C GLY A 493 11.86 4.23 17.50
N GLU A 494 12.62 5.26 17.19
CA GLU A 494 12.88 5.75 15.84
C GLU A 494 13.62 4.72 14.98
N ALA A 495 13.23 4.60 13.70
CA ALA A 495 13.92 3.77 12.72
C ALA A 495 15.22 4.44 12.21
N GLY A 496 16.26 4.41 13.05
CA GLY A 496 17.58 5.01 12.80
C GLY A 496 18.61 4.03 12.22
N ASP A 497 19.88 4.18 12.61
CA ASP A 497 20.96 3.21 12.28
C ASP A 497 20.85 1.92 13.10
N THR A 498 20.16 2.01 14.23
CA THR A 498 19.60 0.90 14.99
C THR A 498 18.16 1.25 15.33
N ILE A 499 17.39 0.24 15.74
CA ILE A 499 16.10 0.44 16.40
C ILE A 499 16.18 -0.12 17.82
N SER A 500 15.68 0.64 18.79
CA SER A 500 15.60 0.25 20.19
C SER A 500 14.15 -0.09 20.54
N PHE A 501 13.95 -1.08 21.39
CA PHE A 501 12.64 -1.48 21.91
C PHE A 501 12.79 -2.13 23.29
N LYS A 502 11.71 -2.18 24.05
CA LYS A 502 11.65 -2.90 25.32
C LYS A 502 10.84 -4.19 25.17
N VAL A 503 11.25 -5.20 25.92
CA VAL A 503 10.56 -6.48 26.02
C VAL A 503 10.24 -6.76 27.48
N LYS A 504 9.04 -7.26 27.76
CA LYS A 504 8.67 -7.78 29.08
C LYS A 504 8.35 -9.27 28.99
N ILE A 505 9.10 -10.08 29.76
CA ILE A 505 8.87 -11.52 29.84
C ILE A 505 7.98 -11.80 31.05
N SER A 506 6.77 -12.33 30.79
CA SER A 506 5.79 -12.69 31.82
C SER A 506 4.86 -13.81 31.33
N THR A 507 4.27 -14.55 32.27
CA THR A 507 3.22 -15.56 32.00
C THR A 507 1.81 -15.00 32.13
N ILE A 508 1.68 -13.71 32.42
CA ILE A 508 0.42 -12.98 32.54
C ILE A 508 0.61 -11.58 31.94
N GLN A 509 -0.39 -11.08 31.22
CA GLN A 509 -0.36 -9.74 30.63
C GLN A 509 -1.68 -9.00 30.82
N LEU A 510 -1.59 -7.76 31.29
CA LEU A 510 -2.76 -6.89 31.42
C LEU A 510 -3.21 -6.44 30.03
N THR A 511 -4.50 -6.53 29.75
CA THR A 511 -5.07 -6.09 28.45
C THR A 511 -6.00 -4.89 28.60
N SER A 512 -6.59 -4.66 29.77
CA SER A 512 -7.36 -3.45 30.08
C SER A 512 -7.28 -3.14 31.58
N PRO A 513 -7.01 -1.88 31.99
CA PRO A 513 -6.74 -0.73 31.13
C PRO A 513 -5.39 -0.89 30.44
N HIS A 514 -5.30 -0.39 29.21
CA HIS A 514 -4.09 -0.44 28.40
C HIS A 514 -3.25 0.84 28.57
N GLY A 515 -3.93 1.97 28.78
CA GLY A 515 -3.35 3.30 29.00
C GLY A 515 -4.03 4.38 28.15
N GLY A 516 -4.07 5.60 28.66
CA GLY A 516 -4.74 6.76 28.04
C GLY A 516 -6.26 6.81 28.26
N GLU A 517 -6.88 5.76 28.82
CA GLU A 517 -8.30 5.78 29.14
C GLU A 517 -8.62 6.78 30.26
N VAL A 518 -9.87 7.25 30.28
CA VAL A 518 -10.42 8.03 31.39
C VAL A 518 -11.54 7.22 32.03
N TRP A 519 -11.36 6.85 33.28
CA TRP A 519 -12.34 6.17 34.13
C TRP A 519 -12.90 7.14 35.17
N PHE A 520 -14.05 6.80 35.73
CA PHE A 520 -14.72 7.62 36.73
C PHE A 520 -14.69 6.97 38.09
N SER A 521 -14.43 7.72 39.16
CA SER A 521 -14.62 7.19 40.51
C SER A 521 -16.11 6.89 40.76
N GLY A 522 -16.38 5.91 41.63
CA GLY A 522 -17.71 5.35 41.85
C GLY A 522 -18.25 4.45 40.74
N SER A 523 -17.63 4.46 39.54
CA SER A 523 -18.03 3.57 38.43
C SER A 523 -17.54 2.13 38.64
N ASN A 524 -18.06 1.22 37.80
CA ASN A 524 -17.61 -0.16 37.74
C ASN A 524 -16.87 -0.38 36.42
N LYS A 525 -15.64 -0.90 36.46
CA LYS A 525 -14.84 -1.19 35.26
C LYS A 525 -14.33 -2.62 35.28
N GLU A 526 -14.35 -3.24 34.11
CA GLU A 526 -13.74 -4.54 33.93
C GLU A 526 -12.24 -4.38 33.67
N ILE A 527 -11.43 -5.00 34.52
CA ILE A 527 -10.00 -5.18 34.32
C ILE A 527 -9.83 -6.54 33.62
N THR A 528 -9.11 -6.58 32.50
CA THR A 528 -8.92 -7.80 31.72
C THR A 528 -7.45 -8.15 31.54
N TRP A 529 -7.15 -9.44 31.38
CA TRP A 529 -5.81 -9.92 31.16
C TRP A 529 -5.77 -11.23 30.36
N ALA A 530 -4.65 -11.50 29.73
CA ALA A 530 -4.31 -12.79 29.12
C ALA A 530 -3.30 -13.53 30.00
N SER A 531 -3.34 -14.87 30.00
CA SER A 531 -2.36 -15.67 30.76
C SER A 531 -2.05 -17.00 30.11
N ARG A 532 -0.79 -17.42 30.24
CA ARG A 532 -0.31 -18.76 29.83
C ARG A 532 -1.07 -19.89 30.54
N TYR A 533 -1.43 -19.68 31.81
CA TYR A 533 -2.14 -20.64 32.62
C TYR A 533 -3.46 -20.01 33.06
N THR A 534 -4.58 -20.70 32.86
CA THR A 534 -5.92 -20.23 33.27
C THR A 534 -6.36 -20.81 34.61
N THR A 535 -5.47 -21.55 35.30
CA THR A 535 -5.71 -22.08 36.64
C THR A 535 -5.02 -21.22 37.70
N GLY A 536 -5.43 -21.38 38.96
CA GLY A 536 -4.88 -20.63 40.09
C GLY A 536 -5.55 -19.29 40.34
N THR A 537 -4.85 -18.42 41.05
CA THR A 537 -5.36 -17.13 41.52
C THR A 537 -4.40 -15.98 41.25
N VAL A 538 -4.97 -14.78 41.13
CA VAL A 538 -4.26 -13.52 40.91
C VAL A 538 -4.56 -12.52 42.03
N LYS A 539 -3.65 -11.56 42.19
CA LYS A 539 -3.81 -10.34 42.98
C LYS A 539 -3.83 -9.15 42.01
N LEU A 540 -4.78 -8.23 42.22
CA LEU A 540 -4.91 -6.98 41.49
C LEU A 540 -4.62 -5.81 42.42
N GLU A 541 -3.81 -4.87 41.96
CA GLU A 541 -3.41 -3.67 42.69
C GLU A 541 -3.50 -2.45 41.76
N TYR A 542 -3.75 -1.27 42.31
CA TYR A 542 -3.61 0.00 41.59
C TYR A 542 -2.54 0.89 42.24
N SER A 543 -2.00 1.80 41.44
CA SER A 543 -1.08 2.86 41.86
C SER A 543 -1.53 4.18 41.28
N SER A 544 -1.42 5.25 42.06
CA SER A 544 -1.69 6.64 41.66
C SER A 544 -0.42 7.50 41.54
N ASP A 545 0.75 6.85 41.52
CA ASP A 545 2.07 7.49 41.53
C ASP A 545 3.03 6.82 40.54
N GLY A 546 2.52 6.33 39.41
CA GLY A 546 3.36 5.77 38.36
C GLY A 546 3.95 4.39 38.68
N GLY A 547 3.39 3.68 39.65
CA GLY A 547 3.84 2.35 40.07
C GLY A 547 4.84 2.33 41.22
N GLU A 548 5.08 3.46 41.90
CA GLU A 548 5.94 3.53 43.08
C GLU A 548 5.30 2.85 44.30
N ASN A 549 4.02 3.15 44.58
CA ASN A 549 3.24 2.54 45.66
C ASN A 549 1.98 1.86 45.12
N TRP A 550 1.65 0.70 45.70
CA TRP A 550 0.54 -0.15 45.25
C TRP A 550 -0.49 -0.37 46.35
N THR A 551 -1.76 -0.18 46.01
CA THR A 551 -2.92 -0.44 46.87
C THR A 551 -3.70 -1.63 46.32
N GLU A 552 -4.08 -2.56 47.19
CA GLU A 552 -4.83 -3.75 46.79
C GLU A 552 -6.24 -3.40 46.30
N ILE A 553 -6.60 -3.89 45.12
CA ILE A 553 -7.98 -3.92 44.61
C ILE A 553 -8.66 -5.20 45.09
N ALA A 554 -8.00 -6.34 44.86
CA ALA A 554 -8.49 -7.66 45.23
C ALA A 554 -7.35 -8.67 45.26
N THR A 555 -7.50 -9.73 46.07
CA THR A 555 -6.55 -10.84 46.16
C THR A 555 -7.28 -12.18 46.13
N ASN A 556 -6.55 -13.26 45.82
CA ASN A 556 -7.11 -14.61 45.61
C ASN A 556 -8.24 -14.68 44.56
N VAL A 557 -8.22 -13.78 43.57
CA VAL A 557 -9.19 -13.78 42.46
C VAL A 557 -8.88 -14.94 41.53
N HIS A 558 -9.89 -15.71 41.13
CA HIS A 558 -9.68 -16.80 40.16
C HIS A 558 -9.12 -16.26 38.85
N ASN A 559 -8.14 -16.96 38.27
CA ASN A 559 -7.47 -16.54 37.05
C ASN A 559 -8.31 -16.79 35.78
N THR A 560 -9.47 -16.12 35.68
CA THR A 560 -10.45 -16.29 34.61
C THR A 560 -10.27 -15.31 33.44
N GLY A 561 -9.30 -14.39 33.52
CA GLY A 561 -9.01 -13.40 32.48
C GLY A 561 -9.72 -12.05 32.65
N SER A 562 -10.62 -11.92 33.64
CA SER A 562 -11.22 -10.64 33.96
C SER A 562 -11.66 -10.51 35.42
N TYR A 563 -11.78 -9.26 35.88
CA TYR A 563 -12.28 -8.88 37.19
C TYR A 563 -13.02 -7.55 37.12
N MET A 564 -14.24 -7.52 37.68
CA MET A 564 -15.01 -6.28 37.78
C MET A 564 -14.57 -5.48 39.03
N TRP A 565 -13.87 -4.36 38.82
CA TRP A 565 -13.57 -3.40 39.87
C TRP A 565 -14.78 -2.52 40.11
N ASN A 566 -15.56 -2.87 41.14
CA ASN A 566 -16.76 -2.12 41.51
C ASN A 566 -16.43 -0.94 42.41
N ASN A 567 -17.14 0.17 42.23
CA ASN A 567 -17.03 1.38 43.04
C ASN A 567 -15.58 1.88 43.14
N ILE A 568 -15.01 2.23 41.99
CA ILE A 568 -13.63 2.74 41.88
C ILE A 568 -13.41 3.89 42.88
N PRO A 569 -12.33 3.88 43.68
CA PRO A 569 -12.09 4.91 44.68
C PRO A 569 -11.73 6.26 44.04
N GLN A 570 -12.08 7.33 44.73
CA GLN A 570 -11.57 8.66 44.46
C GLN A 570 -10.05 8.71 44.75
N VAL A 571 -9.28 9.33 43.85
CA VAL A 571 -7.81 9.39 43.93
C VAL A 571 -7.29 10.82 43.75
N ASN A 572 -6.40 11.27 44.63
CA ASN A 572 -5.92 12.66 44.68
C ASN A 572 -4.83 12.98 43.63
N ASN A 573 -4.37 12.01 42.85
CA ASN A 573 -3.46 12.18 41.72
C ASN A 573 -3.84 11.22 40.59
N SER A 574 -4.75 11.67 39.75
CA SER A 574 -5.42 10.78 38.81
C SER A 574 -4.70 10.57 37.49
N GLN A 575 -3.66 11.32 37.15
CA GLN A 575 -3.07 11.31 35.80
C GLN A 575 -1.99 10.24 35.58
N ALA A 576 -1.59 9.53 36.63
CA ALA A 576 -0.51 8.54 36.60
C ALA A 576 -0.99 7.15 37.04
N MET A 577 -2.24 6.79 36.74
CA MET A 577 -2.83 5.55 37.23
C MET A 577 -2.23 4.33 36.54
N HIS A 578 -1.90 3.33 37.35
CA HIS A 578 -1.47 2.02 36.90
C HIS A 578 -2.25 0.93 37.62
N ILE A 579 -2.47 -0.18 36.92
CA ILE A 579 -2.96 -1.44 37.48
C ILE A 579 -1.88 -2.48 37.30
N ARG A 580 -1.66 -3.29 38.34
CA ARG A 580 -0.79 -4.46 38.31
C ARG A 580 -1.60 -5.70 38.62
N ILE A 581 -1.39 -6.72 37.80
CA ILE A 581 -1.88 -8.07 38.03
C ILE A 581 -0.71 -8.96 38.37
N THR A 582 -0.85 -9.80 39.40
CA THR A 582 0.21 -10.71 39.86
C THR A 582 -0.36 -12.11 40.02
N GLN A 583 0.23 -13.09 39.35
CA GLN A 583 -0.04 -14.50 39.64
C GLN A 583 0.52 -14.85 41.02
N ILE A 584 -0.33 -15.31 41.94
CA ILE A 584 0.09 -15.56 43.33
C ILE A 584 1.09 -16.72 43.41
N ALA A 585 0.88 -17.78 42.61
CA ALA A 585 1.71 -18.98 42.67
C ALA A 585 3.15 -18.76 42.15
N THR A 586 3.34 -17.88 41.18
CA THR A 586 4.63 -17.66 40.51
C THR A 586 5.27 -16.32 40.83
N GLY A 587 4.50 -15.35 41.35
CA GLY A 587 4.94 -13.96 41.54
C GLY A 587 5.09 -13.18 40.23
N GLN A 588 4.85 -13.81 39.07
CA GLN A 588 4.91 -13.13 37.77
C GLN A 588 3.79 -12.09 37.69
N SER A 589 4.13 -10.91 37.20
CA SER A 589 3.21 -9.78 37.16
C SER A 589 3.34 -8.95 35.90
N ASP A 590 2.25 -8.28 35.57
CA ASP A 590 2.21 -7.29 34.50
C ASP A 590 1.41 -6.06 34.89
N SER A 591 1.65 -4.95 34.21
CA SER A 591 1.02 -3.66 34.46
C SER A 591 0.93 -2.88 33.15
N ASN A 592 -0.07 -2.00 33.04
CA ASN A 592 -0.15 -1.08 31.90
C ASN A 592 1.13 -0.26 31.81
N TYR A 593 1.55 0.03 30.57
CA TYR A 593 2.77 0.79 30.33
C TYR A 593 2.49 2.29 30.28
N TYR A 594 1.42 2.69 29.61
CA TYR A 594 0.96 4.08 29.58
C TYR A 594 -0.05 4.31 30.71
N PRO A 595 0.01 5.46 31.41
CA PRO A 595 -0.93 5.74 32.48
C PRO A 595 -2.35 5.93 31.93
N PHE A 596 -3.35 5.53 32.69
CA PHE A 596 -4.74 5.95 32.48
C PHE A 596 -5.13 7.00 33.54
N THR A 597 -6.33 7.56 33.43
CA THR A 597 -6.82 8.59 34.34
C THR A 597 -8.08 8.16 35.07
N ILE A 598 -8.22 8.50 36.36
CA ILE A 598 -9.48 8.37 37.12
C ILE A 598 -9.98 9.74 37.56
N ILE A 599 -11.09 10.23 37.02
CA ILE A 599 -11.67 11.53 37.41
C ILE A 599 -12.94 11.36 38.26
N ASP A 600 -13.19 12.31 39.16
CA ASP A 600 -14.34 12.24 40.07
C ASP A 600 -15.61 12.88 39.51
N GLU A 601 -15.44 13.85 38.62
CA GLU A 601 -16.54 14.56 37.98
C GLU A 601 -16.15 14.99 36.57
N LEU A 602 -17.16 15.19 35.72
CA LEU A 602 -16.98 15.86 34.44
C LEU A 602 -16.88 17.35 34.72
N ILE A 603 -15.84 17.98 34.21
CA ILE A 603 -15.74 19.44 34.26
C ILE A 603 -16.67 20.07 33.20
N SER A 604 -17.14 21.29 33.48
CA SER A 604 -17.85 22.07 32.46
C SER A 604 -16.90 22.40 31.30
N PRO A 605 -17.33 22.30 30.03
CA PRO A 605 -16.49 22.68 28.90
C PRO A 605 -16.02 24.14 28.96
N GLU A 606 -14.85 24.45 28.39
CA GLU A 606 -14.41 25.83 28.25
C GLU A 606 -14.99 26.44 26.96
N ALA A 607 -15.87 27.43 27.07
CA ALA A 607 -16.47 28.13 25.94
C ALA A 607 -15.42 28.92 25.15
N VAL A 608 -15.48 28.86 23.82
CA VAL A 608 -14.52 29.52 22.93
C VAL A 608 -15.19 30.62 22.10
N PHE A 609 -16.37 30.37 21.52
CA PHE A 609 -17.08 31.38 20.71
C PHE A 609 -18.59 31.08 20.66
N PRO A 610 -19.48 32.09 20.58
CA PRO A 610 -19.21 33.51 20.80
C PRO A 610 -18.72 33.78 22.22
N GLU A 611 -17.84 34.78 22.39
CA GLU A 611 -17.45 35.27 23.71
C GLU A 611 -18.67 35.81 24.48
N ASP A 612 -18.62 35.79 25.81
CA ASP A 612 -19.73 36.30 26.63
C ASP A 612 -19.95 37.80 26.40
N GLY A 613 -21.20 38.18 26.13
CA GLY A 613 -21.59 39.55 25.82
C GLY A 613 -21.21 40.01 24.41
N ALA A 614 -20.77 39.11 23.52
CA ALA A 614 -20.40 39.47 22.15
C ALA A 614 -21.57 40.15 21.42
N THR A 615 -21.27 41.21 20.65
CA THR A 615 -22.26 41.92 19.82
C THR A 615 -21.87 41.86 18.36
N GLY A 616 -22.84 42.03 17.46
CA GLY A 616 -22.57 41.96 16.01
C GLY A 616 -22.33 40.53 15.51
N VAL A 617 -22.73 39.51 16.27
CA VAL A 617 -22.57 38.11 15.88
C VAL A 617 -23.45 37.81 14.64
N PRO A 618 -23.01 36.99 13.68
CA PRO A 618 -23.84 36.58 12.55
C PRO A 618 -25.14 35.92 13.00
N THR A 619 -26.17 35.88 12.15
CA THR A 619 -27.44 35.21 12.48
C THR A 619 -27.37 33.68 12.40
N ASN A 620 -26.24 33.10 12.03
CA ASN A 620 -26.02 31.64 12.03
C ASN A 620 -24.61 31.30 12.56
N PRO A 621 -24.27 31.71 13.80
CA PRO A 621 -22.92 31.52 14.31
C PRO A 621 -22.60 30.04 14.54
N ARG A 622 -21.32 29.69 14.43
CA ARG A 622 -20.80 28.41 14.92
C ARG A 622 -20.36 28.60 16.37
N VAL A 623 -21.10 28.00 17.30
CA VAL A 623 -20.75 28.02 18.73
C VAL A 623 -19.71 26.94 19.01
N THR A 624 -18.60 27.24 19.69
CA THR A 624 -17.47 26.32 19.91
C THR A 624 -17.00 26.31 21.36
N TRP A 625 -16.45 25.17 21.80
CA TRP A 625 -15.85 24.97 23.13
C TRP A 625 -14.66 23.99 23.08
N GLN A 626 -13.86 23.92 24.14
CA GLN A 626 -12.77 22.94 24.29
C GLN A 626 -13.31 21.54 24.61
N ALA A 627 -12.64 20.50 24.12
CA ALA A 627 -13.03 19.13 24.41
C ALA A 627 -12.75 18.76 25.87
N VAL A 628 -13.68 18.05 26.52
CA VAL A 628 -13.55 17.61 27.90
C VAL A 628 -13.09 16.14 27.94
N PRO A 629 -11.97 15.81 28.63
CA PRO A 629 -11.53 14.43 28.82
C PRO A 629 -12.62 13.55 29.43
N GLY A 630 -12.80 12.33 28.90
CA GLY A 630 -13.84 11.40 29.35
C GLY A 630 -15.25 11.69 28.80
N ALA A 631 -15.46 12.80 28.07
CA ALA A 631 -16.73 13.08 27.42
C ALA A 631 -16.89 12.25 26.14
N ILE A 632 -18.05 11.61 25.98
CA ILE A 632 -18.47 10.95 24.73
C ILE A 632 -19.30 11.86 23.83
N GLY A 633 -19.70 13.02 24.35
CA GLY A 633 -20.47 14.03 23.62
C GLY A 633 -20.82 15.22 24.50
N TYR A 634 -21.69 16.08 23.99
CA TYR A 634 -22.10 17.31 24.65
C TYR A 634 -23.60 17.54 24.55
N HIS A 635 -24.16 18.15 25.58
CA HIS A 635 -25.51 18.66 25.61
C HIS A 635 -25.46 20.18 25.43
N PHE A 636 -25.95 20.66 24.29
CA PHE A 636 -25.91 22.06 23.89
C PHE A 636 -27.31 22.69 23.94
N GLN A 637 -27.41 23.86 24.58
CA GLN A 637 -28.63 24.64 24.68
C GLN A 637 -28.44 26.07 24.15
N LEU A 638 -29.44 26.56 23.42
CA LEU A 638 -29.56 27.94 22.95
C LEU A 638 -31.00 28.40 23.16
N ALA A 639 -31.21 29.59 23.74
CA ALA A 639 -32.53 30.16 24.00
C ALA A 639 -32.53 31.68 23.73
N ALA A 640 -33.74 32.24 23.58
CA ALA A 640 -33.96 33.70 23.52
C ALA A 640 -34.15 34.32 24.92
N ASP A 641 -34.24 33.49 25.96
CA ASP A 641 -34.38 33.88 27.36
C ASP A 641 -33.26 33.29 28.21
N SER A 642 -32.85 33.99 29.27
CA SER A 642 -31.74 33.59 30.14
C SER A 642 -32.04 32.35 30.99
N ASP A 643 -33.31 32.03 31.18
CA ASP A 643 -33.76 30.94 32.04
C ASP A 643 -33.92 29.62 31.25
N PHE A 644 -33.71 29.64 29.93
CA PHE A 644 -33.88 28.51 29.00
C PHE A 644 -35.28 27.87 29.12
N LEU A 645 -36.31 28.68 29.38
CA LEU A 645 -37.71 28.23 29.44
C LEU A 645 -38.22 27.77 28.08
N CYS A 646 -37.77 28.42 27.00
CA CYS A 646 -38.08 28.05 25.62
C CYS A 646 -36.79 27.93 24.80
N ASN A 647 -36.20 26.73 24.79
CA ASN A 647 -35.01 26.44 24.00
C ASN A 647 -35.29 26.52 22.49
N LEU A 648 -34.48 27.31 21.79
CA LEU A 648 -34.40 27.32 20.33
C LEU A 648 -33.62 26.11 19.83
N VAL A 649 -32.59 25.71 20.58
CA VAL A 649 -31.84 24.47 20.39
C VAL A 649 -31.70 23.80 21.74
N ASN A 650 -32.02 22.51 21.79
CA ASN A 650 -31.76 21.65 22.94
C ASN A 650 -31.30 20.30 22.38
N TYR A 651 -29.99 20.16 22.17
CA TYR A 651 -29.40 19.00 21.51
C TYR A 651 -28.55 18.21 22.49
N ASP A 652 -28.89 16.95 22.68
CA ASP A 652 -28.18 16.02 23.56
C ASP A 652 -27.49 14.93 22.72
N GLY A 653 -26.26 14.55 23.09
CA GLY A 653 -25.45 13.58 22.35
C GLY A 653 -24.64 14.15 21.18
N LEU A 654 -24.23 15.42 21.24
CA LEU A 654 -23.39 16.02 20.20
C LEU A 654 -21.96 15.47 20.29
N GLY A 655 -21.51 14.69 19.31
CA GLY A 655 -20.15 14.12 19.29
C GLY A 655 -19.04 15.14 18.96
N ALA A 656 -19.39 16.38 18.63
CA ALA A 656 -18.45 17.44 18.27
C ALA A 656 -18.39 18.51 19.35
N ASN A 657 -17.24 19.17 19.49
CA ASN A 657 -17.03 20.30 20.40
C ASN A 657 -17.51 21.66 19.84
N PHE A 658 -18.53 21.62 18.99
CA PHE A 658 -19.14 22.79 18.39
C PHE A 658 -20.55 22.51 17.88
N TYR A 659 -21.39 23.55 17.82
CA TYR A 659 -22.72 23.51 17.24
C TYR A 659 -22.91 24.61 16.18
N GLN A 660 -23.43 24.25 15.01
CA GLN A 660 -23.76 25.21 13.95
C GLN A 660 -25.21 25.69 14.11
N VAL A 661 -25.40 26.94 14.51
CA VAL A 661 -26.73 27.53 14.64
C VAL A 661 -27.26 27.93 13.26
N ASN A 662 -28.57 27.78 13.05
CA ASN A 662 -29.24 28.16 11.80
C ASN A 662 -30.24 29.30 12.06
N ARG A 663 -30.10 30.42 11.33
CA ARG A 663 -31.13 31.45 11.14
C ARG A 663 -31.77 32.02 12.41
N LEU A 664 -30.99 32.75 13.18
CA LEU A 664 -31.43 33.60 14.27
C LEU A 664 -32.01 34.93 13.75
N SER A 665 -32.92 35.51 14.51
CA SER A 665 -33.38 36.88 14.27
C SER A 665 -32.25 37.87 14.51
N ALA A 666 -32.09 38.85 13.61
CA ALA A 666 -31.12 39.94 13.73
C ALA A 666 -31.40 40.83 14.95
N HIS A 667 -30.38 41.56 15.41
CA HIS A 667 -30.45 42.49 16.55
C HIS A 667 -31.10 41.90 17.82
N THR A 668 -30.99 40.58 18.01
CA THR A 668 -31.60 39.85 19.12
C THR A 668 -30.52 39.24 20.01
N THR A 669 -30.72 39.31 21.32
CA THR A 669 -29.85 38.67 22.32
C THR A 669 -30.26 37.23 22.53
N TYR A 670 -29.29 36.32 22.51
CA TYR A 670 -29.46 34.89 22.77
C TYR A 670 -28.54 34.44 23.90
N TYR A 671 -28.96 33.37 24.56
CA TYR A 671 -28.30 32.76 25.70
C TYR A 671 -27.94 31.32 25.33
N TRP A 672 -26.71 30.90 25.61
CA TRP A 672 -26.27 29.54 25.34
C TRP A 672 -25.44 28.96 26.48
N ARG A 673 -25.47 27.65 26.59
CA ARG A 673 -24.66 26.87 27.54
C ARG A 673 -24.44 25.47 27.01
N VAL A 674 -23.37 24.83 27.46
CA VAL A 674 -23.04 23.46 27.07
C VAL A 674 -22.56 22.63 28.26
N ALA A 675 -22.93 21.36 28.32
CA ALA A 675 -22.44 20.39 29.29
C ALA A 675 -21.75 19.23 28.57
N ALA A 676 -20.69 18.70 29.15
CA ALA A 676 -20.11 17.43 28.70
C ALA A 676 -21.02 16.26 29.12
N VAL A 677 -21.03 15.19 28.33
CA VAL A 677 -21.80 13.97 28.60
C VAL A 677 -20.85 12.77 28.63
N ALA A 678 -20.95 11.94 29.67
CA ALA A 678 -20.21 10.70 29.84
C ALA A 678 -21.17 9.51 30.06
N PRO A 679 -20.78 8.28 29.68
CA PRO A 679 -21.67 7.11 29.77
C PRO A 679 -22.20 6.82 31.17
N GLU A 680 -21.32 6.93 32.18
CA GLU A 680 -21.61 6.49 33.55
C GLU A 680 -22.07 7.61 34.49
N MET A 681 -21.77 8.87 34.15
CA MET A 681 -22.14 10.03 34.96
C MET A 681 -23.28 10.85 34.34
N GLY A 682 -23.68 10.56 33.10
CA GLY A 682 -24.63 11.39 32.39
C GLY A 682 -24.04 12.77 32.12
N HIS A 683 -24.73 13.83 32.54
CA HIS A 683 -24.33 15.20 32.23
C HIS A 683 -23.42 15.75 33.32
N GLY A 684 -22.29 16.32 32.91
CA GLY A 684 -21.53 17.24 33.74
C GLY A 684 -22.29 18.56 33.97
N PRO A 685 -21.70 19.49 34.74
CA PRO A 685 -22.25 20.82 34.89
C PRO A 685 -22.27 21.53 33.53
N PHE A 686 -23.35 22.25 33.27
CA PHE A 686 -23.33 23.24 32.19
C PHE A 686 -22.27 24.30 32.47
N THR A 687 -21.71 24.86 31.41
CA THR A 687 -21.00 26.14 31.51
C THR A 687 -21.87 27.20 32.18
N ASN A 688 -21.24 28.29 32.64
CA ASN A 688 -21.97 29.52 32.87
C ASN A 688 -22.81 29.87 31.63
N THR A 689 -23.90 30.59 31.81
CA THR A 689 -24.72 31.03 30.68
C THR A 689 -23.99 32.15 29.95
N PHE A 690 -23.60 31.87 28.70
CA PHE A 690 -22.97 32.84 27.81
C PHE A 690 -24.06 33.57 27.02
N THR A 691 -23.83 34.85 26.76
CA THR A 691 -24.75 35.70 26.01
C THR A 691 -24.10 36.23 24.74
N PHE A 692 -24.89 36.39 23.68
CA PHE A 692 -24.46 37.18 22.53
C PHE A 692 -25.65 37.87 21.86
N THR A 693 -25.38 38.99 21.20
CA THR A 693 -26.37 39.73 20.41
C THR A 693 -26.01 39.68 18.94
N THR A 694 -26.91 39.15 18.13
CA THR A 694 -26.73 39.12 16.67
C THR A 694 -26.72 40.54 16.12
N GLY A 695 -25.91 40.82 15.10
CA GLY A 695 -25.92 42.09 14.39
C GLY A 695 -27.03 42.19 13.34
N GLU A 696 -26.74 42.94 12.27
CA GLU A 696 -27.55 42.91 11.04
C GLU A 696 -27.72 41.47 10.52
N ALA A 697 -28.83 41.20 9.81
CA ALA A 697 -29.14 39.89 9.25
C ALA A 697 -28.08 39.44 8.23
N THR A 698 -27.04 38.83 8.75
CA THR A 698 -25.81 38.47 8.04
C THR A 698 -25.50 37.02 8.35
N GLU A 699 -25.53 36.18 7.32
CA GLU A 699 -25.26 34.77 7.45
C GLU A 699 -23.82 34.46 7.01
N LEU A 700 -23.10 33.66 7.79
CA LEU A 700 -21.93 32.92 7.31
C LEU A 700 -22.38 31.94 6.22
N PRO A 701 -21.55 31.70 5.19
CA PRO A 701 -21.88 30.69 4.19
C PRO A 701 -21.93 29.30 4.82
N LEU A 702 -22.64 28.37 4.19
CA LEU A 702 -22.60 26.95 4.60
C LEU A 702 -21.31 26.28 4.10
N ALA A 703 -20.85 25.27 4.85
CA ALA A 703 -19.70 24.49 4.46
C ALA A 703 -19.94 23.80 3.10
N PRO A 704 -19.00 23.87 2.15
CA PRO A 704 -19.12 23.20 0.88
C PRO A 704 -18.95 21.67 1.04
N ARG A 705 -19.56 20.89 0.15
CA ARG A 705 -19.35 19.44 0.05
C ARG A 705 -18.22 19.14 -0.93
N LEU A 706 -17.27 18.31 -0.52
CA LEU A 706 -16.13 17.92 -1.36
C LEU A 706 -16.57 16.96 -2.47
N ILE A 707 -15.98 17.12 -3.67
CA ILE A 707 -16.29 16.32 -4.86
C ILE A 707 -15.06 15.55 -5.33
N ALA A 708 -13.95 16.24 -5.62
CA ALA A 708 -12.71 15.62 -6.10
C ALA A 708 -11.49 16.31 -5.49
N PRO A 709 -10.40 15.59 -5.17
CA PRO A 709 -10.27 14.14 -5.21
C PRO A 709 -11.25 13.44 -4.25
N ALA A 710 -11.79 12.28 -4.66
CA ALA A 710 -12.78 11.57 -3.87
C ALA A 710 -12.16 11.03 -2.56
N HIS A 711 -12.99 10.82 -1.53
CA HIS A 711 -12.51 10.30 -0.26
C HIS A 711 -11.87 8.91 -0.46
N MET A 712 -10.64 8.75 0.02
CA MET A 712 -9.77 7.57 -0.11
C MET A 712 -9.36 7.21 -1.55
N SER A 713 -9.45 8.12 -2.52
CA SER A 713 -8.91 7.85 -3.87
C SER A 713 -7.39 7.70 -3.85
N SER A 714 -6.86 6.70 -4.56
CA SER A 714 -5.43 6.53 -4.81
C SER A 714 -5.03 7.07 -6.19
N ASP A 715 -3.73 7.25 -6.40
CA ASP A 715 -3.12 7.53 -7.71
C ASP A 715 -3.70 8.76 -8.43
N VAL A 716 -4.01 9.80 -7.65
CA VAL A 716 -4.55 11.05 -8.19
C VAL A 716 -3.43 11.85 -8.85
N GLY A 717 -3.44 11.91 -10.18
CA GLY A 717 -2.39 12.59 -10.97
C GLY A 717 -2.12 14.03 -10.55
N ILE A 718 -0.84 14.42 -10.58
CA ILE A 718 -0.39 15.80 -10.30
C ILE A 718 -0.21 16.50 -11.65
N PRO A 719 -0.89 17.64 -11.92
CA PRO A 719 -1.49 18.53 -10.93
C PRO A 719 -2.89 18.11 -10.47
N VAL A 720 -3.10 18.15 -9.15
CA VAL A 720 -4.35 17.73 -8.52
C VAL A 720 -5.36 18.87 -8.55
N THR A 721 -6.53 18.63 -9.15
CA THR A 721 -7.63 19.59 -9.14
C THR A 721 -8.65 19.25 -8.05
N PHE A 722 -8.71 20.11 -7.05
CA PHE A 722 -9.68 20.08 -5.97
C PHE A 722 -10.99 20.72 -6.42
N ASN A 723 -12.12 20.06 -6.18
CA ASN A 723 -13.47 20.49 -6.56
C ASN A 723 -14.44 20.32 -5.39
N TRP A 724 -15.33 21.29 -5.21
CA TRP A 724 -16.38 21.25 -4.17
C TRP A 724 -17.68 21.91 -4.63
N THR A 725 -18.77 21.73 -3.89
CA THR A 725 -20.05 22.36 -4.19
C THR A 725 -20.03 23.85 -3.85
N ARG A 726 -20.72 24.66 -4.66
CA ARG A 726 -20.95 26.08 -4.35
C ARG A 726 -21.76 26.27 -3.06
N SER A 727 -21.37 27.25 -2.26
CA SER A 727 -22.18 27.78 -1.15
C SER A 727 -22.87 29.09 -1.59
N GLU A 728 -24.18 29.21 -1.40
CA GLU A 728 -25.04 30.19 -2.09
C GLU A 728 -24.62 31.66 -1.88
N ILE A 729 -24.19 31.99 -0.67
CA ILE A 729 -23.79 33.36 -0.27
C ILE A 729 -22.29 33.54 -0.15
N ALA A 730 -21.49 32.58 -0.63
CA ALA A 730 -20.04 32.65 -0.60
C ALA A 730 -19.49 33.57 -1.70
N THR A 731 -18.53 34.41 -1.32
CA THR A 731 -17.73 35.25 -2.22
C THR A 731 -16.34 34.69 -2.50
N GLY A 732 -15.96 33.60 -1.82
CA GLY A 732 -14.69 32.89 -2.01
C GLY A 732 -14.59 31.67 -1.08
N TYR A 733 -13.44 30.98 -1.10
CA TYR A 733 -13.19 29.78 -0.31
C TYR A 733 -11.76 29.76 0.25
N LYS A 734 -11.57 28.96 1.29
CA LYS A 734 -10.28 28.60 1.87
C LYS A 734 -10.09 27.10 1.77
N LEU A 735 -9.07 26.67 1.06
CA LEU A 735 -8.64 25.28 0.92
C LEU A 735 -7.45 25.03 1.84
N GLN A 736 -7.50 23.94 2.61
CA GLN A 736 -6.36 23.42 3.36
C GLN A 736 -5.98 22.02 2.87
N ILE A 737 -4.69 21.76 2.75
CA ILE A 737 -4.10 20.47 2.41
C ILE A 737 -2.99 20.17 3.42
N SER A 738 -2.90 18.94 3.92
CA SER A 738 -1.85 18.51 4.85
C SER A 738 -1.57 17.02 4.70
N THR A 739 -0.36 16.58 5.03
CA THR A 739 -0.03 15.15 5.17
C THR A 739 -0.49 14.57 6.51
N ASN A 740 -0.97 15.42 7.42
CA ASN A 740 -1.48 15.06 8.74
C ASN A 740 -3.01 15.23 8.79
N SER A 741 -3.73 14.17 9.15
CA SER A 741 -5.20 14.16 9.25
C SER A 741 -5.76 15.12 10.29
N TYR A 742 -4.96 15.49 11.29
CA TYR A 742 -5.30 16.46 12.33
C TYR A 742 -5.01 17.91 11.92
N PHE A 743 -4.41 18.14 10.74
CA PHE A 743 -3.97 19.46 10.26
C PHE A 743 -3.07 20.17 11.29
N SER A 744 -2.22 19.42 11.98
CA SER A 744 -1.18 19.91 12.89
C SER A 744 0.19 19.86 12.21
N GLY A 745 1.05 20.87 12.42
CA GLY A 745 2.34 20.98 11.74
C GLY A 745 2.22 21.78 10.44
N GLU A 746 2.94 21.38 9.39
CA GLU A 746 2.89 22.05 8.08
C GLU A 746 1.55 21.77 7.37
N VAL A 747 0.86 22.85 6.98
CA VAL A 747 -0.43 22.85 6.30
C VAL A 747 -0.37 23.86 5.17
N ASP A 748 -0.63 23.40 3.95
CA ASP A 748 -0.77 24.29 2.79
C ASP A 748 -2.14 24.95 2.85
N VAL A 749 -2.15 26.30 2.84
CA VAL A 749 -3.36 27.11 2.96
C VAL A 749 -3.50 28.01 1.74
N TYR A 750 -4.57 27.79 0.99
CA TYR A 750 -4.97 28.65 -0.13
C TYR A 750 -6.24 29.41 0.26
N ASP A 751 -6.09 30.69 0.54
CA ASP A 751 -7.18 31.57 0.94
C ASP A 751 -7.71 32.40 -0.25
N ASP A 752 -8.93 32.91 -0.14
CA ASP A 752 -9.60 33.72 -1.16
C ASP A 752 -9.69 33.08 -2.56
N VAL A 753 -9.85 31.75 -2.60
CA VAL A 753 -10.12 31.01 -3.85
C VAL A 753 -11.48 31.46 -4.39
N PRO A 754 -11.56 32.09 -5.58
CA PRO A 754 -12.79 32.71 -6.06
C PRO A 754 -13.75 31.71 -6.73
N ASP A 755 -13.23 30.55 -7.12
CA ASP A 755 -13.96 29.50 -7.83
C ASP A 755 -14.28 28.31 -6.92
N ILE A 756 -15.06 27.36 -7.43
CA ILE A 756 -15.40 26.10 -6.75
C ILE A 756 -14.37 24.98 -6.98
N PHE A 757 -13.22 25.36 -7.54
CA PHE A 757 -12.09 24.47 -7.78
C PHE A 757 -10.75 25.18 -7.61
N PHE A 758 -9.71 24.40 -7.35
CA PHE A 758 -8.34 24.88 -7.27
C PHE A 758 -7.37 23.77 -7.67
N THR A 759 -6.32 24.10 -8.42
CA THR A 759 -5.35 23.13 -8.94
C THR A 759 -3.99 23.34 -8.28
N VAL A 760 -3.40 22.26 -7.75
CA VAL A 760 -2.10 22.26 -7.07
C VAL A 760 -1.13 21.32 -7.82
N SER A 761 0.04 21.82 -8.17
CA SER A 761 0.98 21.13 -9.07
C SER A 761 2.26 20.63 -8.38
N ASP A 762 2.47 21.02 -7.12
CA ASP A 762 3.70 20.84 -6.35
C ASP A 762 3.54 19.88 -5.17
N LEU A 763 2.52 19.01 -5.22
CA LEU A 763 2.38 17.92 -4.27
C LEU A 763 3.46 16.87 -4.47
N VAL A 764 3.88 16.22 -3.39
CA VAL A 764 4.85 15.13 -3.45
C VAL A 764 4.13 13.88 -3.97
N PRO A 765 4.60 13.26 -5.08
CA PRO A 765 4.03 12.01 -5.58
C PRO A 765 3.99 10.91 -4.52
N GLN A 766 3.07 9.97 -4.67
CA GLN A 766 2.90 8.81 -3.78
C GLN A 766 2.62 9.15 -2.31
N THR A 767 2.31 10.41 -1.99
CA THR A 767 2.08 10.88 -0.61
C THR A 767 0.59 10.95 -0.29
N ASN A 768 0.21 10.58 0.94
CA ASN A 768 -1.15 10.75 1.43
C ASN A 768 -1.40 12.19 1.85
N TYR A 769 -2.45 12.78 1.30
CA TYR A 769 -2.90 14.13 1.65
C TYR A 769 -4.32 14.08 2.19
N TYR A 770 -4.57 14.93 3.18
CA TYR A 770 -5.85 15.25 3.77
C TYR A 770 -6.21 16.67 3.36
N TRP A 771 -7.45 16.88 2.93
CA TRP A 771 -7.89 18.20 2.49
C TRP A 771 -9.30 18.52 2.96
N ARG A 772 -9.57 19.82 3.13
CA ARG A 772 -10.85 20.36 3.57
C ARG A 772 -11.04 21.79 3.08
N VAL A 773 -12.29 22.22 2.91
CA VAL A 773 -12.62 23.56 2.36
C VAL A 773 -13.64 24.28 3.22
N ALA A 774 -13.41 25.57 3.49
CA ALA A 774 -14.36 26.48 4.10
C ALA A 774 -14.80 27.55 3.09
N ALA A 775 -16.09 27.87 3.04
CA ALA A 775 -16.62 28.99 2.26
C ALA A 775 -16.43 30.31 3.00
N LYS A 776 -16.31 31.43 2.28
CA LYS A 776 -16.09 32.78 2.82
C LYS A 776 -17.11 33.74 2.26
N ASN A 777 -17.56 34.70 3.06
CA ASN A 777 -18.18 35.94 2.56
C ASN A 777 -17.66 37.16 3.35
N SER A 778 -18.30 38.32 3.17
CA SER A 778 -17.92 39.56 3.88
C SER A 778 -18.08 39.49 5.39
N VAL A 779 -18.78 38.50 5.92
CA VAL A 779 -19.07 38.30 7.34
C VAL A 779 -18.03 37.38 7.98
N GLY A 780 -17.57 36.36 7.27
CA GLY A 780 -16.56 35.43 7.75
C GLY A 780 -16.54 34.10 6.99
N TYR A 781 -15.92 33.10 7.60
CA TYR A 781 -15.82 31.74 7.05
C TYR A 781 -16.86 30.80 7.63
N SER A 782 -17.32 29.86 6.81
CA SER A 782 -18.07 28.68 7.25
C SER A 782 -17.19 27.72 8.05
N ASN A 783 -17.79 26.64 8.55
CA ASN A 783 -17.03 25.44 8.91
C ASN A 783 -16.27 24.89 7.70
N TYR A 784 -15.15 24.24 7.97
CA TYR A 784 -14.57 23.34 6.97
C TYR A 784 -15.54 22.19 6.69
N SER A 785 -15.52 21.72 5.45
CA SER A 785 -16.09 20.45 5.06
C SER A 785 -15.54 19.28 5.90
N PRO A 786 -16.19 18.11 5.89
CA PRO A 786 -15.53 16.87 6.30
C PRO A 786 -14.19 16.70 5.58
N ILE A 787 -13.24 16.05 6.24
CA ILE A 787 -11.89 15.84 5.72
C ILE A 787 -11.93 14.72 4.69
N TYR A 788 -11.45 15.00 3.48
CA TYR A 788 -11.19 13.96 2.50
C TYR A 788 -9.71 13.60 2.48
N ARG A 789 -9.42 12.30 2.37
CA ARG A 789 -8.06 11.79 2.16
C ARG A 789 -7.91 11.37 0.70
N PHE A 790 -6.76 11.58 0.09
CA PHE A 790 -6.37 10.94 -1.15
C PHE A 790 -4.86 10.64 -1.15
N LYS A 791 -4.38 9.80 -2.07
CA LYS A 791 -2.95 9.60 -2.33
C LYS A 791 -2.61 10.26 -3.66
N ALA A 792 -1.65 11.18 -3.67
CA ALA A 792 -1.15 11.77 -4.91
C ALA A 792 -0.45 10.69 -5.76
N GLY A 793 -0.77 10.64 -7.04
CA GLY A 793 -0.13 9.78 -8.03
C GLY A 793 1.12 10.44 -8.63
N GLU A 794 1.51 9.99 -9.82
CA GLU A 794 2.64 10.57 -10.56
C GLU A 794 2.34 11.97 -11.10
N ILE A 795 3.39 12.71 -11.44
CA ILE A 795 3.28 13.94 -12.22
C ILE A 795 2.80 13.56 -13.62
N THR A 796 1.55 13.89 -13.92
CA THR A 796 0.98 13.71 -15.25
C THR A 796 1.47 14.85 -16.13
N ASP A 797 2.26 14.53 -17.16
CA ASP A 797 2.41 15.43 -18.29
C ASP A 797 1.03 15.68 -18.92
N ASN A 798 0.80 16.91 -19.38
CA ASN A 798 -0.49 17.50 -19.71
C ASN A 798 -1.20 16.92 -20.97
N ASP A 799 -1.06 15.61 -21.24
CA ASP A 799 -1.68 14.88 -22.35
C ASP A 799 -2.62 13.76 -21.84
N ASP A 800 -3.53 14.11 -20.93
CA ASP A 800 -4.69 13.29 -20.60
C ASP A 800 -5.82 13.53 -21.64
N PRO A 801 -6.30 12.51 -22.39
CA PRO A 801 -7.48 12.62 -23.24
C PRO A 801 -8.79 12.90 -22.48
N HIS A 802 -8.77 12.94 -21.14
CA HIS A 802 -9.86 13.37 -20.28
C HIS A 802 -9.67 14.76 -19.63
N ALA A 803 -8.60 15.50 -19.95
CA ALA A 803 -8.50 16.91 -19.58
C ALA A 803 -9.59 17.74 -20.29
N PRO A 804 -10.23 18.72 -19.62
CA PRO A 804 -11.23 19.57 -20.27
C PRO A 804 -10.57 20.28 -21.47
N VAL A 805 -11.04 19.94 -22.67
CA VAL A 805 -10.55 20.53 -23.91
C VAL A 805 -10.67 22.05 -23.79
N LEU A 806 -9.55 22.74 -23.91
CA LEU A 806 -9.55 24.20 -24.00
C LEU A 806 -10.42 24.61 -25.19
N THR A 807 -11.57 25.22 -24.92
CA THR A 807 -12.48 25.75 -25.94
C THR A 807 -12.54 27.26 -25.87
N ASN A 808 -12.72 27.90 -27.02
CA ASN A 808 -13.15 29.28 -27.03
C ASN A 808 -14.57 29.36 -26.44
N ALA A 809 -14.78 30.20 -25.43
CA ALA A 809 -16.09 30.44 -24.85
C ALA A 809 -16.19 31.84 -24.24
N LEU A 810 -17.29 32.54 -24.54
CA LEU A 810 -17.70 33.74 -23.82
C LEU A 810 -18.75 33.33 -22.80
N GLN A 811 -18.44 33.41 -21.50
CA GLN A 811 -19.38 32.99 -20.45
C GLN A 811 -20.35 34.12 -20.08
N ALA A 812 -21.41 33.75 -19.35
CA ALA A 812 -22.35 34.72 -18.82
C ALA A 812 -21.65 35.68 -17.85
N ASN A 813 -21.95 36.97 -17.97
CA ASN A 813 -21.39 37.98 -17.09
C ASN A 813 -22.00 37.87 -15.68
N PHE A 814 -21.23 38.21 -14.64
CA PHE A 814 -21.73 38.26 -13.27
C PHE A 814 -21.26 39.53 -12.53
N PRO A 815 -22.16 40.22 -11.82
CA PRO A 815 -23.62 40.00 -11.78
C PRO A 815 -24.31 40.31 -13.14
N ASN A 816 -25.47 39.69 -13.41
CA ASN A 816 -26.34 40.02 -14.54
C ASN A 816 -27.82 39.87 -14.10
N PRO A 817 -28.61 40.95 -13.97
CA PRO A 817 -28.25 42.34 -14.25
C PRO A 817 -27.17 42.88 -13.30
N PHE A 818 -26.32 43.80 -13.77
CA PHE A 818 -25.36 44.50 -12.91
C PHE A 818 -25.74 45.96 -12.68
N LYS A 819 -25.36 46.48 -11.49
CA LYS A 819 -25.59 47.86 -11.05
C LYS A 819 -24.37 48.78 -11.14
N GLN A 820 -23.19 48.27 -10.79
CA GLN A 820 -21.95 49.06 -10.75
C GLN A 820 -20.88 48.52 -11.70
N SER A 821 -20.61 47.21 -11.63
CA SER A 821 -19.73 46.53 -12.58
C SER A 821 -20.12 45.05 -12.71
N THR A 822 -19.69 44.44 -13.80
CA THR A 822 -19.79 43.01 -14.05
C THR A 822 -18.45 42.46 -14.49
N SER A 823 -18.17 41.23 -14.10
CA SER A 823 -17.11 40.39 -14.63
C SER A 823 -17.66 39.58 -15.80
N ILE A 824 -16.88 39.45 -16.86
CA ILE A 824 -17.20 38.70 -18.09
C ILE A 824 -16.08 37.68 -18.29
N PRO A 825 -16.29 36.41 -17.91
CA PRO A 825 -15.29 35.37 -18.09
C PRO A 825 -15.21 34.93 -19.55
N VAL A 826 -14.00 34.70 -20.00
CA VAL A 826 -13.65 34.32 -21.37
C VAL A 826 -12.60 33.23 -21.33
N SER A 827 -12.80 32.13 -22.06
CA SER A 827 -11.77 31.11 -22.30
C SER A 827 -11.33 31.12 -23.76
N VAL A 828 -10.05 30.90 -24.02
CA VAL A 828 -9.46 30.81 -25.35
C VAL A 828 -8.68 29.51 -25.50
N LYS A 829 -8.89 28.85 -26.63
CA LYS A 829 -8.22 27.60 -27.03
C LYS A 829 -6.76 27.85 -27.42
N HIS A 830 -6.50 28.90 -28.20
CA HIS A 830 -5.20 29.20 -28.79
C HIS A 830 -4.76 30.63 -28.41
N ARG A 831 -3.65 30.76 -27.67
CA ARG A 831 -3.15 32.06 -27.16
C ARG A 831 -2.39 32.87 -28.20
N ASP A 832 -1.99 32.25 -29.29
CA ASP A 832 -1.37 32.84 -30.47
C ASP A 832 -2.40 33.51 -31.40
N GLN A 833 -3.70 33.31 -31.15
CA GLN A 833 -4.76 33.99 -31.86
C GLN A 833 -5.18 35.29 -31.16
N THR A 834 -5.48 36.32 -31.96
CA THR A 834 -5.95 37.60 -31.42
C THR A 834 -7.33 37.44 -30.82
N LEU A 835 -7.49 37.86 -29.56
CA LEU A 835 -8.76 37.96 -28.85
C LEU A 835 -9.32 39.39 -28.99
N SER A 836 -10.56 39.50 -29.42
CA SER A 836 -11.34 40.74 -29.37
C SER A 836 -12.59 40.51 -28.54
N VAL A 837 -12.79 41.31 -27.50
CA VAL A 837 -14.03 41.29 -26.70
C VAL A 837 -14.59 42.70 -26.64
N LYS A 838 -15.79 42.87 -27.20
CA LYS A 838 -16.44 44.17 -27.43
C LYS A 838 -17.88 44.14 -26.98
N VAL A 839 -18.39 45.27 -26.51
CA VAL A 839 -19.78 45.45 -26.08
C VAL A 839 -20.50 46.33 -27.09
N PHE A 840 -21.70 45.93 -27.51
CA PHE A 840 -22.54 46.61 -28.50
C PHE A 840 -23.92 46.94 -27.90
N ASN A 841 -24.55 48.01 -28.39
CA ASN A 841 -25.93 48.33 -28.05
C ASN A 841 -26.92 47.56 -28.95
N LEU A 842 -28.24 47.70 -28.70
CA LEU A 842 -29.30 47.04 -29.49
C LEU A 842 -29.30 47.40 -30.99
N ARG A 843 -28.67 48.50 -31.40
CA ARG A 843 -28.54 48.92 -32.81
C ARG A 843 -27.26 48.38 -33.47
N GLY A 844 -26.50 47.55 -32.76
CA GLY A 844 -25.22 47.00 -33.24
C GLY A 844 -24.06 48.01 -33.22
N GLN A 845 -24.21 49.16 -32.56
CA GLN A 845 -23.14 50.15 -32.44
C GLN A 845 -22.19 49.74 -31.32
N LEU A 846 -20.88 49.85 -31.56
CA LEU A 846 -19.84 49.57 -30.57
C LEU A 846 -19.93 50.56 -29.40
N VAL A 847 -19.97 50.04 -28.19
CA VAL A 847 -20.07 50.79 -26.93
C VAL A 847 -18.73 50.80 -26.20
N ARG A 848 -18.11 49.62 -26.03
CA ARG A 848 -16.86 49.47 -25.27
C ARG A 848 -16.02 48.35 -25.85
N THR A 849 -14.71 48.56 -25.94
CA THR A 849 -13.74 47.47 -26.17
C THR A 849 -13.17 47.03 -24.82
N LEU A 850 -13.42 45.79 -24.42
CA LEU A 850 -12.95 45.22 -23.16
C LEU A 850 -11.58 44.56 -23.29
N HIS A 851 -11.29 44.00 -24.46
CA HIS A 851 -9.99 43.42 -24.78
C HIS A 851 -9.73 43.46 -26.29
N GLN A 852 -8.49 43.72 -26.69
CA GLN A 852 -8.03 43.67 -28.08
C GLN A 852 -6.53 43.33 -28.08
N GLY A 853 -6.16 42.18 -28.62
CA GLY A 853 -4.75 41.75 -28.72
C GLY A 853 -4.57 40.27 -28.41
N LEU A 854 -3.34 39.84 -28.15
CA LEU A 854 -3.09 38.48 -27.69
C LEU A 854 -3.54 38.32 -26.22
N PRO A 855 -4.26 37.25 -25.88
CA PRO A 855 -4.72 37.01 -24.52
C PRO A 855 -3.55 36.71 -23.58
N ALA A 856 -3.59 37.27 -22.37
CA ALA A 856 -2.56 37.07 -21.34
C ALA A 856 -2.58 35.64 -20.71
N GLY A 857 -3.61 34.84 -20.99
CA GLY A 857 -3.79 33.48 -20.49
C GLY A 857 -4.94 32.76 -21.21
N ASN A 858 -5.13 31.46 -20.96
CA ASN A 858 -6.22 30.70 -21.58
C ASN A 858 -7.60 31.01 -20.97
N ASN A 859 -7.65 31.57 -19.77
CA ASN A 859 -8.87 32.05 -19.12
C ASN A 859 -8.64 33.51 -18.69
N LEU A 860 -9.57 34.41 -19.01
CA LEU A 860 -9.55 35.81 -18.64
C LEU A 860 -10.89 36.20 -18.01
N THR A 861 -10.84 37.12 -17.04
CA THR A 861 -12.05 37.77 -16.53
C THR A 861 -11.98 39.25 -16.85
N LEU A 862 -12.81 39.71 -17.79
CA LEU A 862 -12.86 41.10 -18.22
C LEU A 862 -13.90 41.86 -17.39
N LYS A 863 -13.55 43.02 -16.85
CA LYS A 863 -14.50 43.85 -16.09
C LYS A 863 -15.12 44.92 -16.98
N TRP A 864 -16.43 45.10 -16.84
CA TRP A 864 -17.16 46.22 -17.44
C TRP A 864 -17.98 46.96 -16.39
N ASP A 865 -17.86 48.28 -16.38
CA ASP A 865 -18.44 49.19 -15.40
C ASP A 865 -19.66 49.97 -15.93
N GLY A 866 -20.21 49.55 -17.08
CA GLY A 866 -21.35 50.23 -17.70
C GLY A 866 -20.99 51.59 -18.33
N ARG A 867 -19.72 51.79 -18.74
CA ARG A 867 -19.28 52.98 -19.48
C ARG A 867 -18.88 52.65 -20.92
N ASP A 868 -18.95 53.65 -21.79
CA ASP A 868 -18.44 53.58 -23.17
C ASP A 868 -16.91 53.77 -23.23
N ASP A 869 -16.30 53.65 -24.41
CA ASP A 869 -14.84 53.84 -24.61
C ASP A 869 -14.35 55.26 -24.24
N GLN A 870 -15.25 56.25 -24.16
CA GLN A 870 -14.95 57.63 -23.74
C GLN A 870 -15.17 57.84 -22.22
N GLY A 871 -15.48 56.77 -21.47
CA GLY A 871 -15.72 56.82 -20.02
C GLY A 871 -17.09 57.41 -19.64
N ARG A 872 -17.98 57.65 -20.60
CA ARG A 872 -19.33 58.18 -20.35
C ARG A 872 -20.25 57.03 -19.94
N GLN A 873 -21.14 57.30 -19.00
CA GLN A 873 -22.14 56.32 -18.58
C GLN A 873 -23.14 56.05 -19.69
N ILE A 874 -23.50 54.77 -19.85
CA ILE A 874 -24.52 54.34 -20.80
C ILE A 874 -25.92 54.32 -20.14
N SER A 875 -26.96 54.26 -20.95
CA SER A 875 -28.34 54.11 -20.48
C SER A 875 -28.59 52.69 -19.95
N GLU A 876 -29.48 52.54 -18.98
CA GLU A 876 -29.98 51.22 -18.58
C GLU A 876 -30.59 50.48 -19.78
N GLY A 877 -30.41 49.17 -19.82
CA GLY A 877 -30.93 48.36 -20.90
C GLY A 877 -30.05 47.18 -21.27
N ILE A 878 -30.39 46.58 -22.41
CA ILE A 878 -29.76 45.37 -22.93
C ILE A 878 -28.59 45.75 -23.83
N TYR A 879 -27.45 45.12 -23.58
CA TYR A 879 -26.23 45.19 -24.38
C TYR A 879 -25.82 43.78 -24.80
N PHE A 880 -24.96 43.70 -25.81
CA PHE A 880 -24.43 42.46 -26.33
C PHE A 880 -22.91 42.48 -26.24
N CYS A 881 -22.33 41.60 -25.43
CA CYS A 881 -20.90 41.36 -25.41
C CYS A 881 -20.58 40.32 -26.49
N ARG A 882 -19.64 40.61 -27.39
CA ARG A 882 -19.21 39.73 -28.46
C ARG A 882 -17.72 39.46 -28.33
N MET A 883 -17.37 38.19 -28.39
CA MET A 883 -16.02 37.66 -28.41
C MET A 883 -15.67 37.18 -29.83
N GLU A 884 -14.46 37.46 -30.28
CA GLU A 884 -13.86 36.92 -31.50
C GLU A 884 -12.45 36.42 -31.20
N SER A 885 -12.14 35.19 -31.62
CA SER A 885 -10.81 34.59 -31.52
C SER A 885 -10.62 33.57 -32.66
N GLY A 886 -9.77 33.90 -33.64
CA GLY A 886 -9.69 33.15 -34.90
C GLY A 886 -11.04 33.17 -35.63
N ASP A 887 -11.53 31.99 -36.03
CA ASP A 887 -12.85 31.83 -36.68
C ASP A 887 -14.02 31.76 -35.68
N PHE A 888 -13.74 31.75 -34.37
CA PHE A 888 -14.78 31.66 -33.34
C PHE A 888 -15.39 33.01 -33.03
N VAL A 889 -16.73 33.10 -33.09
CA VAL A 889 -17.50 34.28 -32.70
C VAL A 889 -18.65 33.86 -31.78
N GLU A 890 -18.71 34.42 -30.58
CA GLU A 890 -19.83 34.22 -29.65
C GLU A 890 -20.34 35.58 -29.15
N THR A 891 -21.66 35.72 -29.02
CA THR A 891 -22.29 36.94 -28.51
C THR A 891 -23.25 36.61 -27.38
N ARG A 892 -23.14 37.31 -26.25
CA ARG A 892 -23.99 37.16 -25.08
C ARG A 892 -24.67 38.44 -24.66
N LYS A 893 -25.90 38.27 -24.16
CA LYS A 893 -26.72 39.35 -23.63
C LYS A 893 -26.22 39.76 -22.24
N VAL A 894 -25.98 41.05 -22.07
CA VAL A 894 -25.61 41.69 -20.81
C VAL A 894 -26.69 42.71 -20.46
N LEU A 895 -27.22 42.67 -19.24
CA LEU A 895 -28.28 43.56 -18.77
C LEU A 895 -27.72 44.53 -17.72
N PHE A 896 -27.81 45.82 -18.00
CA PHE A 896 -27.43 46.89 -17.08
C PHE A 896 -28.69 47.55 -16.51
N MET A 897 -28.83 47.57 -15.18
CA MET A 897 -29.95 48.20 -14.46
C MET A 897 -29.40 48.92 -13.24
N ARG A 898 -29.88 50.11 -12.91
CA ARG A 898 -29.40 50.83 -11.71
C ARG A 898 -30.12 50.38 -10.44
#